data_AF-A0A8H3ZFE8-F1
#
_entry.id   AF-A0A8H3ZFE8-F1
#
_cell.length_a   1.000
_cell.length_b   1.000
_cell.length_c   1.000
_cell.angle_alpha   90.00
_cell.angle_beta   90.00
_cell.angle_gamma   90.00
#
_symmetry.space_group_name_H-M   'P 1'
#
loop_
_entity.id
_entity.type
_entity.pdbx_description
1 polymer ?
#
loop_
_entity_poly.entity_id
_entity_poly.type
_entity_poly.pdbx_seq_one_letter_code
_entity_poly.pdbx_strand_id
1 'polypeptide(L)'
;MSRFVALIACVFALLNGLSSARETMDERARSSRQRRSEMMTPVRRSPLESRDNSTWRFLNSKSQAYAVDSLPDLDFDLGEMYAGQIPIGNDTSRNMFFVYEPTISEPVDEVVIWFNGGPGCSSLEAFLQENGRFIWGWGQYSATENLYTWVNLTNVLWVEYPVGLGFSTGNVTATSEEETAADFIAFFKNFLDIFAIKNFKIYVTGESYAGRYVPYVSAAMLDENNKESFDLAGALMYDPVIGQYEYVGQTIPAVPYIQEYSKFFNFNQTFMNQLASAHESCGYADFIDKYMVFPPAGVQPWLEGGFNNKSAECDVWDLAWAAAFQPNPCFNVYEISSMCPILSDPLAYPSDLQYQYDGMGGIYFNRSDVKAAIHVSQDLSWSECSGPVFVRSAGGLYGNGDTSLDPIQYVLPKVIEATNRVLVANGDYDFELITNGTLLSIQNMTWNGALGFQSAPTTEIDITLPDLQWQPTFEASGLGGFDGPGQGIMGVQHYERGLMWAETFQSGHMQPQFQPRSSYRHLQNAAKAMTNPENEYVSLNKQKCMNEVLVAQADEVKNLLIGAFNTPPGYRPAHAKGTVLTGTWTPTTLPSPLTKAWHIQTPTTVLARFSNNTGIPTIPDTDPNATPKGLALRFNYPPAAADGKRKHTDIVAHSTPHFPARTGAEFALFLKALGEGAAAVDAFLGTHAHTLEFVQAAKPLPVSFGTEAFFGLNAFKFVAGDGVETYVRYEFVPVAGVAHLSDEQAKDKGADYLGEEIRERIGRGPVGIKLMVQVAEEGDVVDDITVHWPAERAKVELGTVWLDAVDEEGLETQKKTIFDPIPRVEGIEPSADPILDFRAALYLISGRERRAA
;
A
#
# COMPACT_ATOMS: atom_id res chain seq x y z
N MET A 1 49.36 47.41 -17.30
CA MET A 1 49.60 46.97 -15.90
C MET A 1 48.31 47.17 -15.09
N SER A 2 47.40 46.20 -15.15
CA SER A 2 46.34 45.98 -14.14
C SER A 2 45.65 44.61 -14.38
N ARG A 3 46.44 43.63 -14.83
CA ARG A 3 46.02 42.25 -15.12
C ARG A 3 47.02 41.18 -14.64
N PHE A 4 47.99 41.56 -13.79
CA PHE A 4 48.97 40.63 -13.21
C PHE A 4 48.79 40.41 -11.70
N VAL A 5 47.88 41.14 -11.06
CA VAL A 5 47.47 40.90 -9.65
C VAL A 5 46.24 39.96 -9.58
N ALA A 6 45.68 39.61 -10.74
CA ALA A 6 44.61 38.62 -10.91
C ALA A 6 45.09 37.15 -10.91
N LEU A 7 46.37 36.86 -10.61
CA LEU A 7 46.91 35.49 -10.74
C LEU A 7 47.60 34.90 -9.50
N ILE A 8 47.75 35.65 -8.40
CA ILE A 8 48.39 35.14 -7.16
C ILE A 8 47.43 35.09 -5.95
N ALA A 9 46.28 35.77 -6.01
CA ALA A 9 45.26 35.71 -4.95
C ALA A 9 44.15 34.64 -5.18
N CYS A 10 44.05 34.04 -6.37
CA CYS A 10 43.07 32.97 -6.68
C CYS A 10 43.67 31.55 -6.74
N VAL A 11 44.99 31.39 -6.63
CA VAL A 11 45.64 30.07 -6.67
C VAL A 11 45.81 29.45 -5.28
N PHE A 12 45.65 30.23 -4.19
CA PHE A 12 45.68 29.71 -2.82
C PHE A 12 44.29 29.37 -2.22
N ALA A 13 43.19 29.71 -2.89
CA ALA A 13 41.83 29.36 -2.44
C ALA A 13 41.19 28.20 -3.22
N LEU A 14 41.82 27.72 -4.31
CA LEU A 14 41.32 26.64 -5.17
C LEU A 14 42.06 25.31 -5.00
N LEU A 15 42.86 25.15 -3.94
CA LEU A 15 43.55 23.90 -3.60
C LEU A 15 43.20 23.35 -2.20
N ASN A 16 42.17 23.87 -1.53
CA ASN A 16 41.63 23.31 -0.27
C ASN A 16 40.09 23.29 -0.26
N GLY A 17 39.50 22.60 -1.23
CA GLY A 17 38.05 22.34 -1.28
C GLY A 17 37.66 20.91 -1.67
N LEU A 18 38.60 20.12 -2.19
CA LEU A 18 38.53 18.66 -2.20
C LEU A 18 39.23 18.12 -0.95
N SER A 19 38.74 18.52 0.21
CA SER A 19 38.60 17.55 1.27
C SER A 19 37.11 17.37 1.41
N SER A 20 36.60 16.13 1.35
CA SER A 20 35.52 15.81 2.27
C SER A 20 36.06 16.30 3.61
N ALA A 21 35.58 17.42 4.14
CA ALA A 21 35.78 17.67 5.53
C ALA A 21 35.22 16.41 6.17
N ARG A 22 36.10 15.56 6.72
CA ARG A 22 35.67 14.60 7.71
C ARG A 22 35.10 15.52 8.78
N GLU A 23 33.81 15.79 8.68
CA GLU A 23 33.04 16.27 9.81
C GLU A 23 33.52 15.38 10.94
N THR A 24 34.08 16.02 11.96
CA THR A 24 34.45 15.32 13.17
C THR A 24 33.21 14.55 13.65
N MET A 25 33.40 13.45 14.37
CA MET A 25 32.28 12.70 14.95
C MET A 25 31.28 13.64 15.65
N ASP A 26 31.80 14.69 16.29
CA ASP A 26 31.03 15.75 16.93
C ASP A 26 30.23 16.62 15.96
N GLU A 27 30.78 16.99 14.81
CA GLU A 27 30.08 17.76 13.78
C GLU A 27 28.98 16.94 13.09
N ARG A 28 29.22 15.66 12.79
CA ARG A 28 28.16 14.74 12.29
C ARG A 28 27.03 14.56 13.31
N ALA A 29 27.40 14.34 14.57
CA ALA A 29 26.44 14.14 15.64
C ALA A 29 25.62 15.40 15.94
N ARG A 30 26.22 16.60 15.83
CA ARG A 30 25.51 17.87 16.06
C ARG A 30 24.72 18.33 14.84
N SER A 31 25.26 18.21 13.63
CA SER A 31 24.58 18.66 12.40
C SER A 31 23.35 17.81 12.09
N SER A 32 23.38 16.50 12.37
CA SER A 32 22.19 15.63 12.27
C SER A 32 21.11 16.00 13.30
N ARG A 33 21.50 16.33 14.54
CA ARG A 33 20.56 16.70 15.61
C ARG A 33 19.99 18.12 15.44
N GLN A 34 20.78 19.08 14.99
CA GLN A 34 20.32 20.45 14.72
C GLN A 34 19.37 20.50 13.51
N ARG A 35 19.69 19.81 12.40
CA ARG A 35 18.77 19.69 11.25
C ARG A 35 17.43 19.06 11.63
N ARG A 36 17.44 18.03 12.48
CA ARG A 36 16.20 17.42 13.00
C ARG A 36 15.38 18.37 13.89
N SER A 37 16.04 19.21 14.70
CA SER A 37 15.35 20.18 15.55
C SER A 37 14.65 21.30 14.77
N GLU A 38 15.15 21.63 13.57
CA GLU A 38 14.59 22.69 12.71
C GLU A 38 13.46 22.17 11.81
N MET A 39 13.35 20.84 11.62
CA MET A 39 12.35 20.18 10.77
C MET A 39 11.14 19.60 11.54
N MET A 40 11.12 19.64 12.87
CA MET A 40 9.98 19.18 13.67
C MET A 40 8.80 20.16 13.57
N THR A 41 8.07 20.09 12.46
CA THR A 41 6.73 20.68 12.35
C THR A 41 5.73 19.60 12.74
N PRO A 42 4.82 19.84 13.68
CA PRO A 42 3.75 18.87 13.96
C PRO A 42 2.98 18.60 12.66
N VAL A 43 2.84 17.33 12.28
CA VAL A 43 1.91 16.94 11.21
C VAL A 43 0.53 17.37 11.67
N ARG A 44 -0.05 18.37 10.99
CA ARG A 44 -1.36 18.90 11.30
C ARG A 44 -2.39 17.88 10.85
N ARG A 45 -3.05 17.22 11.81
CA ARG A 45 -4.15 16.29 11.54
C ARG A 45 -5.34 17.06 10.97
N SER A 46 -5.91 16.60 9.85
CA SER A 46 -7.11 17.18 9.26
C SER A 46 -8.29 16.97 10.21
N PRO A 47 -9.19 17.95 10.39
CA PRO A 47 -10.42 17.74 11.15
C PRO A 47 -11.27 16.65 10.49
N LEU A 48 -11.93 15.81 11.30
CA LEU A 48 -12.97 14.90 10.86
C LEU A 48 -14.01 15.68 10.03
N GLU A 49 -14.05 15.46 8.71
CA GLU A 49 -15.13 15.96 7.87
C GLU A 49 -16.45 15.28 8.27
N SER A 50 -17.59 15.94 8.01
CA SER A 50 -18.90 15.38 8.32
C SER A 50 -19.16 14.11 7.51
N ARG A 51 -19.36 12.97 8.20
CA ARG A 51 -19.65 11.67 7.55
C ARG A 51 -21.04 11.68 6.91
N ASP A 52 -21.10 11.39 5.61
CA ASP A 52 -22.34 11.04 4.92
C ASP A 52 -22.54 9.52 5.00
N ASN A 53 -23.39 9.07 5.92
CA ASN A 53 -23.71 7.66 6.10
C ASN A 53 -24.77 7.14 5.12
N SER A 54 -25.30 7.99 4.23
CA SER A 54 -26.35 7.58 3.28
C SER A 54 -25.83 6.61 2.20
N THR A 55 -24.51 6.49 2.06
CA THR A 55 -23.85 5.61 1.10
C THR A 55 -23.30 4.31 1.71
N TRP A 56 -23.45 4.11 3.01
CA TRP A 56 -22.94 2.92 3.71
C TRP A 56 -23.66 1.67 3.22
N ARG A 57 -22.87 0.69 2.79
CA ARG A 57 -23.35 -0.47 2.04
C ARG A 57 -24.17 -1.41 2.92
N PHE A 58 -23.75 -1.58 4.16
CA PHE A 58 -24.31 -2.54 5.09
C PHE A 58 -25.23 -1.89 6.13
N LEU A 59 -25.42 -0.56 6.08
CA LEU A 59 -26.33 0.16 6.97
C LEU A 59 -27.78 -0.07 6.54
N ASN A 60 -28.55 -0.78 7.36
CA ASN A 60 -29.95 -1.10 7.11
C ASN A 60 -30.71 -1.19 8.44
N SER A 61 -32.02 -1.47 8.39
CA SER A 61 -32.87 -1.50 9.60
C SER A 61 -32.45 -2.51 10.68
N LYS A 62 -31.70 -3.56 10.30
CA LYS A 62 -31.19 -4.59 11.22
C LYS A 62 -29.81 -4.24 11.77
N SER A 63 -28.93 -3.66 10.94
CA SER A 63 -27.55 -3.31 11.34
C SER A 63 -27.44 -1.96 12.05
N GLN A 64 -28.45 -1.08 11.95
CA GLN A 64 -28.43 0.25 12.56
C GLN A 64 -28.17 0.23 14.08
N ALA A 65 -28.63 -0.80 14.79
CA ALA A 65 -28.41 -0.94 16.24
C ALA A 65 -26.94 -1.21 16.61
N TYR A 66 -26.09 -1.54 15.63
CA TYR A 66 -24.68 -1.87 15.83
C TYR A 66 -23.75 -0.79 15.26
N ALA A 67 -24.27 0.23 14.57
CA ALA A 67 -23.46 1.22 13.87
C ALA A 67 -22.60 2.04 14.85
N VAL A 68 -21.31 2.16 14.59
CA VAL A 68 -20.35 2.90 15.42
C VAL A 68 -20.06 4.25 14.76
N ASP A 69 -20.47 5.34 15.41
CA ASP A 69 -20.28 6.70 14.88
C ASP A 69 -18.82 7.18 15.01
N SER A 70 -18.17 6.85 16.13
CA SER A 70 -16.78 7.23 16.43
C SER A 70 -16.27 6.45 17.63
N LEU A 71 -14.95 6.24 17.72
CA LEU A 71 -14.31 5.71 18.92
C LEU A 71 -13.56 6.83 19.66
N PRO A 72 -13.59 6.86 21.01
CA PRO A 72 -12.82 7.82 21.79
C PRO A 72 -11.32 7.79 21.47
N ASP A 73 -10.70 8.97 21.43
CA ASP A 73 -9.27 9.19 21.14
C ASP A 73 -8.79 8.83 19.73
N LEU A 74 -9.71 8.48 18.82
CA LEU A 74 -9.42 8.38 17.38
C LEU A 74 -9.91 9.64 16.67
N ASP A 75 -9.00 10.35 16.01
CA ASP A 75 -9.26 11.64 15.36
C ASP A 75 -9.22 11.59 13.82
N PHE A 76 -9.38 10.39 13.26
CA PHE A 76 -9.45 10.12 11.83
C PHE A 76 -10.72 9.33 11.48
N ASP A 77 -11.07 9.31 10.19
CA ASP A 77 -12.26 8.63 9.71
C ASP A 77 -12.08 7.10 9.72
N LEU A 78 -12.93 6.42 10.49
CA LEU A 78 -13.02 4.97 10.56
C LEU A 78 -13.84 4.37 9.42
N GLY A 79 -14.55 5.20 8.65
CA GLY A 79 -15.49 4.73 7.65
C GLY A 79 -16.72 4.07 8.27
N GLU A 80 -17.30 3.13 7.54
CA GLU A 80 -18.44 2.32 7.98
C GLU A 80 -17.93 1.27 8.99
N MET A 81 -18.50 1.22 10.20
CA MET A 81 -18.08 0.29 11.25
C MET A 81 -19.28 -0.12 12.11
N TYR A 82 -19.30 -1.38 12.55
CA TYR A 82 -20.32 -1.94 13.43
C TYR A 82 -19.69 -2.71 14.57
N ALA A 83 -20.29 -2.64 15.75
CA ALA A 83 -19.87 -3.43 16.91
C ALA A 83 -21.07 -3.76 17.81
N GLY A 84 -20.94 -4.82 18.61
CA GLY A 84 -21.95 -5.18 19.61
C GLY A 84 -22.07 -6.68 19.80
N GLN A 85 -23.12 -7.08 20.50
CA GLN A 85 -23.39 -8.50 20.79
C GLN A 85 -24.49 -9.05 19.87
N ILE A 86 -24.23 -10.19 19.23
CA ILE A 86 -25.24 -10.94 18.46
C ILE A 86 -25.55 -12.26 19.20
N PRO A 87 -26.83 -12.61 19.39
CA PRO A 87 -27.24 -13.88 19.96
C PRO A 87 -26.77 -15.09 19.16
N ILE A 88 -26.52 -16.20 19.85
CA ILE A 88 -26.20 -17.49 19.23
C ILE A 88 -27.51 -18.20 18.84
N GLY A 89 -27.83 -18.20 17.55
CA GLY A 89 -29.10 -18.74 17.05
C GLY A 89 -30.31 -18.01 17.66
N ASN A 90 -31.23 -18.77 18.25
CA ASN A 90 -32.41 -18.20 18.91
C ASN A 90 -32.22 -18.01 20.44
N ASP A 91 -31.06 -18.34 20.98
CA ASP A 91 -30.76 -18.20 22.41
C ASP A 91 -30.24 -16.80 22.71
N THR A 92 -31.08 -15.96 23.32
CA THR A 92 -30.71 -14.59 23.72
C THR A 92 -29.88 -14.54 25.01
N SER A 93 -29.68 -15.68 25.69
CA SER A 93 -28.88 -15.75 26.92
C SER A 93 -27.38 -15.97 26.65
N ARG A 94 -27.01 -16.31 25.42
CA ARG A 94 -25.62 -16.48 24.97
C ARG A 94 -25.38 -15.61 23.74
N ASN A 95 -24.35 -14.78 23.79
CA ASN A 95 -24.06 -13.82 22.72
C ASN A 95 -22.56 -13.78 22.45
N MET A 96 -22.19 -13.60 21.18
CA MET A 96 -20.81 -13.28 20.80
C MET A 96 -20.68 -11.81 20.48
N PHE A 97 -19.62 -11.18 20.98
CA PHE A 97 -19.26 -9.82 20.63
C PHE A 97 -18.45 -9.80 19.33
N PHE A 98 -18.69 -8.78 18.51
CA PHE A 98 -18.00 -8.61 17.24
C PHE A 98 -17.67 -7.15 16.97
N VAL A 99 -16.68 -6.95 16.10
CA VAL A 99 -16.45 -5.72 15.35
C VAL A 99 -16.44 -6.09 13.86
N TYR A 100 -17.21 -5.37 13.05
CA TYR A 100 -17.25 -5.54 11.60
C TYR A 100 -16.95 -4.22 10.90
N GLU A 101 -15.94 -4.23 10.04
CA GLU A 101 -15.54 -3.08 9.25
C GLU A 101 -15.52 -3.44 7.75
N PRO A 102 -16.50 -2.94 6.99
CA PRO A 102 -16.48 -2.98 5.53
C PRO A 102 -15.25 -2.33 4.91
N THR A 103 -14.87 -2.80 3.72
CA THR A 103 -13.72 -2.22 3.02
C THR A 103 -13.93 -0.73 2.75
N ILE A 104 -12.89 0.07 3.03
CA ILE A 104 -12.84 1.51 2.69
C ILE A 104 -12.46 1.74 1.22
N SER A 105 -12.21 0.65 0.51
CA SER A 105 -11.86 0.60 -0.90
C SER A 105 -13.10 0.31 -1.76
N GLU A 106 -12.93 0.10 -3.07
CA GLU A 106 -14.02 -0.40 -3.92
C GLU A 106 -14.74 -1.62 -3.27
N PRO A 107 -16.08 -1.62 -3.18
CA PRO A 107 -16.82 -2.69 -2.51
C PRO A 107 -16.52 -4.08 -3.07
N VAL A 108 -16.35 -5.06 -2.17
CA VAL A 108 -16.12 -6.47 -2.52
C VAL A 108 -17.17 -7.39 -1.89
N ASP A 109 -17.43 -8.53 -2.52
CA ASP A 109 -18.33 -9.58 -2.03
C ASP A 109 -17.54 -10.69 -1.32
N GLU A 110 -16.69 -10.28 -0.38
CA GLU A 110 -15.82 -11.17 0.40
C GLU A 110 -15.78 -10.70 1.86
N VAL A 111 -15.61 -11.63 2.79
CA VAL A 111 -15.42 -11.33 4.22
C VAL A 111 -14.28 -12.16 4.78
N VAL A 112 -13.39 -11.50 5.50
CA VAL A 112 -12.36 -12.13 6.32
C VAL A 112 -12.84 -12.15 7.76
N ILE A 113 -12.82 -13.32 8.37
CA ILE A 113 -13.10 -13.50 9.80
C ILE A 113 -11.76 -13.62 10.51
N TRP A 114 -11.58 -12.91 11.63
CA TRP A 114 -10.39 -12.98 12.45
C TRP A 114 -10.71 -13.48 13.86
N PHE A 115 -9.87 -14.40 14.35
CA PHE A 115 -9.87 -14.91 15.72
C PHE A 115 -8.47 -14.77 16.36
N ASN A 116 -8.37 -14.11 17.52
CA ASN A 116 -7.22 -14.31 18.40
C ASN A 116 -7.35 -15.67 19.13
N GLY A 117 -6.27 -16.10 19.80
CA GLY A 117 -6.15 -17.43 20.39
C GLY A 117 -6.44 -17.50 21.90
N GLY A 118 -5.41 -17.87 22.68
CA GLY A 118 -5.45 -18.04 24.13
C GLY A 118 -5.31 -19.50 24.61
N PRO A 119 -6.38 -20.32 24.65
CA PRO A 119 -7.77 -20.00 24.30
C PRO A 119 -8.41 -18.97 25.24
N GLY A 120 -9.24 -18.10 24.68
CA GLY A 120 -9.98 -17.10 25.46
C GLY A 120 -9.41 -15.68 25.39
N CYS A 121 -8.55 -15.38 24.41
CA CYS A 121 -8.05 -14.04 24.16
C CYS A 121 -8.91 -13.30 23.14
N SER A 122 -8.97 -11.98 23.27
CA SER A 122 -9.91 -11.13 22.57
C SER A 122 -9.43 -10.80 21.16
N SER A 123 -10.31 -10.91 20.16
CA SER A 123 -10.02 -10.42 18.81
C SER A 123 -9.97 -8.89 18.71
N LEU A 124 -10.18 -8.18 19.82
CA LEU A 124 -9.99 -6.73 19.90
C LEU A 124 -8.52 -6.33 20.01
N GLU A 125 -7.63 -7.26 20.38
CA GLU A 125 -6.19 -7.10 20.21
C GLU A 125 -5.86 -6.85 18.74
N ALA A 126 -6.24 -7.77 17.85
CA ALA A 126 -5.96 -7.63 16.43
C ALA A 126 -6.60 -6.40 15.78
N PHE A 127 -7.83 -6.09 16.17
CA PHE A 127 -8.53 -4.89 15.72
C PHE A 127 -7.77 -3.60 16.11
N LEU A 128 -7.13 -3.57 17.28
CA LEU A 128 -6.49 -2.37 17.81
C LEU A 128 -4.98 -2.31 17.54
N GLN A 129 -4.28 -3.45 17.45
CA GLN A 129 -2.81 -3.53 17.45
C GLN A 129 -2.22 -4.17 16.20
N GLU A 130 -3.02 -4.85 15.37
CA GLU A 130 -2.48 -5.68 14.29
C GLU A 130 -2.98 -5.25 12.91
N ASN A 131 -4.24 -5.54 12.59
CA ASN A 131 -4.75 -5.51 11.22
C ASN A 131 -6.00 -4.65 11.01
N GLY A 132 -6.51 -4.02 12.08
CA GLY A 132 -7.60 -3.05 12.00
C GLY A 132 -7.21 -1.74 11.30
N ARG A 133 -8.18 -0.84 11.16
CA ARG A 133 -8.05 0.46 10.45
C ARG A 133 -7.03 1.41 11.06
N PHE A 134 -6.71 1.17 12.32
CA PHE A 134 -5.72 1.88 13.09
C PHE A 134 -4.84 0.91 13.85
N ILE A 135 -3.72 1.42 14.33
CA ILE A 135 -2.80 0.70 15.18
C ILE A 135 -2.51 1.55 16.42
N TRP A 136 -2.68 0.93 17.58
CA TRP A 136 -2.26 1.42 18.89
C TRP A 136 -1.46 0.33 19.60
N GLY A 137 -0.31 0.00 19.00
CA GLY A 137 0.61 -1.01 19.50
C GLY A 137 1.45 -0.54 20.67
N TRP A 138 2.30 -1.45 21.16
CA TRP A 138 3.10 -1.22 22.35
C TRP A 138 4.03 -0.01 22.23
N GLY A 139 4.07 0.81 23.27
CA GLY A 139 4.89 2.02 23.36
C GLY A 139 4.34 3.21 22.58
N GLN A 140 3.24 3.07 21.85
CA GLN A 140 2.64 4.17 21.11
C GLN A 140 1.87 5.12 22.04
N TYR A 141 2.15 6.42 21.89
CA TYR A 141 1.51 7.46 22.69
C TYR A 141 0.00 7.56 22.43
N SER A 142 -0.41 7.41 21.17
CA SER A 142 -1.81 7.39 20.74
C SER A 142 -1.95 6.54 19.50
N ALA A 143 -3.19 6.11 19.23
CA ALA A 143 -3.53 5.40 18.01
C ALA A 143 -3.17 6.23 16.76
N THR A 144 -2.77 5.52 15.71
CA THR A 144 -2.48 6.09 14.40
C THR A 144 -3.19 5.29 13.31
N GLU A 145 -3.48 5.94 12.20
CA GLU A 145 -4.04 5.26 11.03
C GLU A 145 -3.08 4.16 10.55
N ASN A 146 -3.62 2.96 10.31
CA ASN A 146 -2.86 1.81 9.83
C ASN A 146 -2.95 1.75 8.30
N LEU A 147 -1.86 2.10 7.62
CA LEU A 147 -1.82 2.09 6.15
C LEU A 147 -1.68 0.68 5.55
N TYR A 148 -1.45 -0.33 6.39
CA TYR A 148 -1.47 -1.74 6.03
C TYR A 148 -2.71 -2.48 6.59
N THR A 149 -3.76 -1.73 6.92
CA THR A 149 -5.02 -2.32 7.39
C THR A 149 -5.58 -3.32 6.39
N TRP A 150 -6.08 -4.46 6.89
CA TRP A 150 -6.71 -5.47 6.05
C TRP A 150 -8.03 -5.00 5.43
N VAL A 151 -8.64 -3.95 6.01
CA VAL A 151 -9.84 -3.29 5.49
C VAL A 151 -9.59 -2.61 4.13
N ASN A 152 -8.33 -2.35 3.76
CA ASN A 152 -7.97 -1.91 2.41
C ASN A 152 -8.21 -2.99 1.34
N LEU A 153 -8.25 -4.26 1.74
CA LEU A 153 -8.34 -5.40 0.83
C LEU A 153 -9.74 -6.02 0.78
N THR A 154 -10.47 -6.00 1.90
CA THR A 154 -11.74 -6.72 2.04
C THR A 154 -12.54 -6.24 3.26
N ASN A 155 -13.74 -6.79 3.47
CA ASN A 155 -14.52 -6.57 4.68
C ASN A 155 -13.99 -7.49 5.79
N VAL A 156 -13.75 -6.98 7.00
CA VAL A 156 -13.15 -7.74 8.10
C VAL A 156 -14.09 -7.83 9.30
N LEU A 157 -14.23 -9.04 9.84
CA LEU A 157 -15.04 -9.38 11.00
C LEU A 157 -14.14 -9.94 12.11
N TRP A 158 -13.90 -9.16 13.16
CA TRP A 158 -13.25 -9.62 14.38
C TRP A 158 -14.31 -10.13 15.36
N VAL A 159 -14.11 -11.33 15.91
CA VAL A 159 -15.08 -11.94 16.83
C VAL A 159 -14.40 -12.40 18.10
N GLU A 160 -14.93 -12.01 19.25
CA GLU A 160 -14.51 -12.58 20.53
C GLU A 160 -15.10 -13.98 20.66
N TYR A 161 -14.28 -14.99 20.37
CA TYR A 161 -14.67 -16.38 20.21
C TYR A 161 -13.76 -17.30 21.04
N PRO A 162 -14.29 -18.25 21.85
CA PRO A 162 -15.70 -18.63 22.07
C PRO A 162 -16.47 -17.82 23.14
N VAL A 163 -17.66 -18.30 23.55
CA VAL A 163 -18.42 -17.73 24.69
C VAL A 163 -17.62 -17.83 25.99
N GLY A 164 -17.64 -16.77 26.80
CA GLY A 164 -17.00 -16.73 28.12
C GLY A 164 -15.73 -15.88 28.19
N LEU A 165 -15.35 -15.22 27.10
CA LEU A 165 -14.24 -14.26 27.06
C LEU A 165 -14.70 -12.86 26.67
N GLY A 166 -14.00 -11.84 27.17
CA GLY A 166 -14.19 -10.44 26.78
C GLY A 166 -15.63 -9.98 26.99
N PHE A 167 -16.25 -9.48 25.92
CA PHE A 167 -17.66 -9.11 25.88
C PHE A 167 -18.58 -10.21 25.34
N SER A 168 -18.08 -11.40 25.02
CA SER A 168 -18.92 -12.56 24.67
C SER A 168 -19.50 -13.21 25.93
N THR A 169 -20.83 -13.12 26.10
CA THR A 169 -21.53 -13.44 27.35
C THR A 169 -22.37 -14.70 27.24
N GLY A 170 -22.62 -15.35 28.39
CA GLY A 170 -23.49 -16.50 28.52
C GLY A 170 -22.83 -17.67 29.25
N ASN A 171 -23.59 -18.75 29.46
CA ASN A 171 -23.03 -19.96 30.07
C ASN A 171 -22.09 -20.67 29.10
N VAL A 172 -20.90 -21.00 29.60
CA VAL A 172 -19.91 -21.84 28.93
C VAL A 172 -20.40 -23.29 28.99
N THR A 173 -20.63 -23.88 27.83
CA THR A 173 -21.16 -25.25 27.72
C THR A 173 -20.28 -26.16 26.87
N ALA A 174 -19.41 -25.60 26.04
CA ALA A 174 -18.56 -26.36 25.14
C ALA A 174 -17.47 -27.15 25.88
N THR A 175 -17.18 -28.32 25.35
CA THR A 175 -16.15 -29.28 25.79
C THR A 175 -15.22 -29.68 24.63
N SER A 176 -15.44 -29.09 23.46
CA SER A 176 -14.74 -29.38 22.22
C SER A 176 -14.83 -28.19 21.26
N GLU A 177 -13.88 -28.09 20.35
CA GLU A 177 -13.88 -27.16 19.23
C GLU A 177 -15.05 -27.38 18.27
N GLU A 178 -15.56 -28.61 18.15
CA GLU A 178 -16.77 -28.89 17.37
C GLU A 178 -18.00 -28.16 17.94
N GLU A 179 -18.13 -28.09 19.26
CA GLU A 179 -19.24 -27.40 19.94
C GLU A 179 -19.10 -25.88 19.84
N THR A 180 -17.90 -25.33 20.04
CA THR A 180 -17.64 -23.90 19.85
C THR A 180 -17.86 -23.51 18.39
N ALA A 181 -17.41 -24.32 17.41
CA ALA A 181 -17.66 -24.07 15.99
C ALA A 181 -19.16 -24.10 15.66
N ALA A 182 -19.94 -25.01 16.25
CA ALA A 182 -21.39 -25.03 16.08
C ALA A 182 -22.06 -23.75 16.61
N ASP A 183 -21.62 -23.25 17.77
CA ASP A 183 -22.04 -21.95 18.30
C ASP A 183 -21.68 -20.81 17.34
N PHE A 184 -20.47 -20.81 16.77
CA PHE A 184 -20.06 -19.80 15.79
C PHE A 184 -20.94 -19.83 14.53
N ILE A 185 -21.25 -21.01 13.99
CA ILE A 185 -22.15 -21.13 12.83
C ILE A 185 -23.53 -20.55 13.13
N ALA A 186 -24.06 -20.77 14.34
CA ALA A 186 -25.34 -20.20 14.75
C ALA A 186 -25.29 -18.67 14.92
N PHE A 187 -24.21 -18.12 15.50
CA PHE A 187 -23.95 -16.68 15.51
C PHE A 187 -23.83 -16.10 14.09
N PHE A 188 -23.05 -16.75 13.23
CA PHE A 188 -22.73 -16.26 11.90
C PHE A 188 -23.96 -16.25 10.99
N LYS A 189 -24.90 -17.20 11.15
CA LYS A 189 -26.21 -17.16 10.47
C LYS A 189 -26.99 -15.87 10.80
N ASN A 190 -26.97 -15.43 12.06
CA ASN A 190 -27.59 -14.17 12.46
C ASN A 190 -26.82 -12.96 11.88
N PHE A 191 -25.49 -13.00 11.92
CA PHE A 191 -24.64 -11.97 11.31
C PHE A 191 -24.94 -11.78 9.81
N LEU A 192 -24.98 -12.88 9.03
CA LEU A 192 -25.31 -12.83 7.60
C LEU A 192 -26.69 -12.20 7.34
N ASP A 193 -27.69 -12.50 8.18
CA ASP A 193 -29.03 -11.91 8.06
C ASP A 193 -29.07 -10.41 8.43
N ILE A 194 -28.33 -10.00 9.46
CA ILE A 194 -28.24 -8.60 9.91
C ILE A 194 -27.59 -7.72 8.83
N PHE A 195 -26.50 -8.22 8.24
CA PHE A 195 -25.73 -7.47 7.25
C PHE A 195 -26.11 -7.79 5.80
N ALA A 196 -27.15 -8.61 5.58
CA ALA A 196 -27.61 -9.03 4.25
C ALA A 196 -26.48 -9.60 3.36
N ILE A 197 -25.55 -10.33 3.97
CA ILE A 197 -24.39 -10.94 3.32
C ILE A 197 -24.82 -12.29 2.74
N LYS A 198 -24.77 -12.38 1.41
CA LYS A 198 -25.18 -13.57 0.65
C LYS A 198 -24.29 -13.74 -0.57
N ASN A 199 -23.85 -14.98 -0.82
CA ASN A 199 -22.88 -15.36 -1.86
C ASN A 199 -21.49 -14.70 -1.69
N PHE A 200 -21.13 -14.28 -0.48
CA PHE A 200 -19.80 -13.75 -0.24
C PHE A 200 -18.80 -14.89 -0.11
N LYS A 201 -17.59 -14.67 -0.60
CA LYS A 201 -16.47 -15.55 -0.27
C LYS A 201 -16.03 -15.32 1.17
N ILE A 202 -15.75 -16.40 1.87
CA ILE A 202 -15.34 -16.34 3.28
C ILE A 202 -13.91 -16.82 3.41
N TYR A 203 -13.10 -16.04 4.10
CA TYR A 203 -11.77 -16.45 4.55
C TYR A 203 -11.78 -16.48 6.08
N VAL A 204 -11.37 -17.60 6.67
CA VAL A 204 -11.28 -17.73 8.12
C VAL A 204 -9.83 -17.59 8.52
N THR A 205 -9.53 -16.63 9.39
CA THR A 205 -8.17 -16.26 9.76
C THR A 205 -8.03 -16.12 11.27
N GLY A 206 -6.80 -16.16 11.75
CA GLY A 206 -6.52 -15.97 13.16
C GLY A 206 -5.09 -16.31 13.52
N GLU A 207 -4.80 -16.26 14.80
CA GLU A 207 -3.48 -16.53 15.33
C GLU A 207 -3.45 -17.37 16.61
N SER A 208 -2.27 -17.89 16.95
CA SER A 208 -2.04 -18.58 18.22
C SER A 208 -2.91 -19.84 18.34
N TYR A 209 -3.64 -19.98 19.46
CA TYR A 209 -4.63 -21.04 19.64
C TYR A 209 -5.73 -21.06 18.57
N ALA A 210 -5.92 -19.98 17.79
CA ALA A 210 -6.81 -20.01 16.63
C ALA A 210 -6.33 -20.96 15.53
N GLY A 211 -5.12 -21.51 15.61
CA GLY A 211 -4.73 -22.71 14.87
C GLY A 211 -5.68 -23.90 15.07
N ARG A 212 -6.41 -23.96 16.20
CA ARG A 212 -7.53 -24.86 16.43
C ARG A 212 -8.84 -24.28 15.90
N TYR A 213 -9.17 -23.05 16.26
CA TYR A 213 -10.44 -22.40 15.86
C TYR A 213 -10.64 -22.34 14.35
N VAL A 214 -9.64 -21.87 13.61
CA VAL A 214 -9.73 -21.62 12.17
C VAL A 214 -10.06 -22.90 11.40
N PRO A 215 -9.35 -24.04 11.57
CA PRO A 215 -9.71 -25.29 10.90
C PRO A 215 -11.06 -25.86 11.33
N TYR A 216 -11.42 -25.78 12.62
CA TYR A 216 -12.68 -26.32 13.12
C TYR A 216 -13.90 -25.53 12.61
N VAL A 217 -13.85 -24.20 12.68
CA VAL A 217 -14.89 -23.32 12.10
C VAL A 217 -14.97 -23.51 10.59
N SER A 218 -13.83 -23.56 9.90
CA SER A 218 -13.77 -23.80 8.45
C SER A 218 -14.40 -25.15 8.07
N ALA A 219 -14.08 -26.21 8.80
CA ALA A 219 -14.65 -27.53 8.57
C ALA A 219 -16.17 -27.55 8.79
N ALA A 220 -16.67 -26.84 9.81
CA ALA A 220 -18.10 -26.69 10.08
C ALA A 220 -18.82 -25.91 8.96
N MET A 221 -18.20 -24.86 8.41
CA MET A 221 -18.73 -24.14 7.25
C MET A 221 -18.84 -25.04 6.01
N LEU A 222 -17.84 -25.89 5.77
CA LEU A 222 -17.87 -26.86 4.66
C LEU A 222 -18.99 -27.90 4.85
N ASP A 223 -19.26 -28.31 6.10
CA ASP A 223 -20.29 -29.30 6.42
C ASP A 223 -21.73 -28.78 6.28
N GLU A 224 -21.94 -27.46 6.33
CA GLU A 224 -23.23 -26.85 6.02
C GLU A 224 -23.66 -27.08 4.55
N ASN A 225 -22.69 -27.37 3.66
CA ASN A 225 -22.92 -27.64 2.23
C ASN A 225 -23.81 -26.60 1.55
N ASN A 226 -23.64 -25.33 1.94
CA ASN A 226 -24.44 -24.21 1.46
C ASN A 226 -23.54 -23.02 1.11
N LYS A 227 -23.11 -22.95 -0.16
CA LYS A 227 -22.27 -21.87 -0.67
C LYS A 227 -22.96 -20.50 -0.74
N GLU A 228 -24.27 -20.44 -0.58
CA GLU A 228 -24.96 -19.15 -0.48
C GLU A 228 -24.60 -18.41 0.81
N SER A 229 -24.37 -19.16 1.89
CA SER A 229 -24.07 -18.63 3.23
C SER A 229 -22.65 -18.95 3.71
N PHE A 230 -22.03 -20.00 3.17
CA PHE A 230 -20.78 -20.58 3.65
C PHE A 230 -19.83 -20.94 2.50
N ASP A 231 -19.58 -20.03 1.54
CA ASP A 231 -18.57 -20.25 0.48
C ASP A 231 -17.16 -20.00 1.03
N LEU A 232 -16.66 -20.97 1.80
CA LEU A 232 -15.29 -20.95 2.30
C LEU A 232 -14.30 -20.97 1.13
N ALA A 233 -13.53 -19.89 0.99
CA ALA A 233 -12.57 -19.68 -0.08
C ALA A 233 -11.11 -19.94 0.33
N GLY A 234 -10.79 -19.88 1.61
CA GLY A 234 -9.46 -20.18 2.15
C GLY A 234 -9.34 -19.95 3.65
N ALA A 235 -8.19 -20.30 4.20
CA ALA A 235 -7.87 -20.09 5.61
C ALA A 235 -6.43 -19.60 5.80
N LEU A 236 -6.19 -18.69 6.74
CA LEU A 236 -4.83 -18.19 7.04
C LEU A 236 -4.62 -18.22 8.55
N MET A 237 -3.48 -18.71 9.00
CA MET A 237 -3.18 -18.83 10.43
C MET A 237 -1.77 -18.32 10.70
N TYR A 238 -1.62 -17.47 11.70
CA TYR A 238 -0.33 -16.93 12.15
C TYR A 238 0.05 -17.56 13.48
N ASP A 239 1.29 -18.00 13.59
CA ASP A 239 1.87 -18.69 14.74
C ASP A 239 0.86 -19.67 15.37
N PRO A 240 0.43 -20.74 14.66
CA PRO A 240 -0.80 -21.42 15.02
C PRO A 240 -0.58 -22.74 15.77
N VAL A 241 -1.44 -23.01 16.77
CA VAL A 241 -1.54 -24.33 17.41
C VAL A 241 -2.27 -25.32 16.49
N ILE A 242 -1.53 -26.08 15.69
CA ILE A 242 -2.09 -27.05 14.73
C ILE A 242 -1.86 -28.52 15.10
N GLY A 243 -0.86 -28.80 15.93
CA GLY A 243 -0.43 -30.13 16.35
C GLY A 243 -0.28 -30.24 17.88
N GLN A 244 0.50 -31.21 18.34
CA GLN A 244 0.82 -31.36 19.76
C GLN A 244 1.67 -30.18 20.26
N TYR A 245 1.00 -29.14 20.77
CA TYR A 245 1.58 -27.86 21.18
C TYR A 245 2.78 -27.98 22.14
N GLU A 246 2.55 -28.35 23.40
CA GLU A 246 3.56 -28.26 24.46
C GLU A 246 4.80 -29.11 24.18
N TYR A 247 4.65 -30.21 23.41
CA TYR A 247 5.75 -31.10 23.10
C TYR A 247 6.40 -30.81 21.74
N VAL A 248 5.65 -30.99 20.64
CA VAL A 248 6.18 -30.85 19.27
C VAL A 248 6.31 -29.39 18.87
N GLY A 249 5.32 -28.56 19.23
CA GLY A 249 5.31 -27.12 18.94
C GLY A 249 6.37 -26.35 19.74
N GLN A 250 6.60 -26.73 21.00
CA GLN A 250 7.32 -25.90 21.96
C GLN A 250 8.60 -26.58 22.51
N THR A 251 8.46 -27.69 23.25
CA THR A 251 9.60 -28.31 23.96
C THR A 251 10.71 -28.85 23.04
N ILE A 252 10.35 -29.63 22.01
CA ILE A 252 11.31 -30.27 21.10
C ILE A 252 12.22 -29.23 20.39
N PRO A 253 11.68 -28.17 19.76
CA PRO A 253 12.48 -27.20 19.02
C PRO A 253 13.16 -26.13 19.90
N ALA A 254 12.85 -26.07 21.21
CA ALA A 254 13.33 -25.00 22.10
C ALA A 254 14.85 -24.82 22.12
N VAL A 255 15.63 -25.90 22.26
CA VAL A 255 17.08 -25.78 22.41
C VAL A 255 17.78 -25.30 21.13
N PRO A 256 17.50 -25.86 19.94
CA PRO A 256 18.01 -25.29 18.68
C PRO A 256 17.65 -23.82 18.50
N TYR A 257 16.41 -23.44 18.83
CA TYR A 257 15.96 -22.04 18.76
C TYR A 257 16.80 -21.13 19.68
N ILE A 258 16.98 -21.51 20.94
CA ILE A 258 17.80 -20.75 21.89
C ILE A 258 19.26 -20.65 21.43
N GLN A 259 19.79 -21.68 20.77
CA GLN A 259 21.16 -21.65 20.23
C GLN A 259 21.28 -20.67 19.06
N GLU A 260 20.30 -20.64 18.17
CA GLU A 260 20.24 -19.70 17.05
C GLU A 260 20.12 -18.25 17.54
N TYR A 261 19.24 -18.02 18.50
CA TYR A 261 18.93 -16.69 19.07
C TYR A 261 19.66 -16.38 20.37
N SER A 262 20.82 -17.02 20.62
CA SER A 262 21.48 -17.03 21.94
C SER A 262 21.80 -15.62 22.48
N LYS A 263 21.93 -14.62 21.61
CA LYS A 263 22.22 -13.23 21.97
C LYS A 263 21.02 -12.49 22.56
N PHE A 264 19.79 -12.94 22.31
CA PHE A 264 18.60 -12.41 22.97
C PHE A 264 18.45 -13.01 24.38
N PHE A 265 18.75 -14.31 24.53
CA PHE A 265 18.68 -15.00 25.82
C PHE A 265 19.86 -14.67 26.77
N ASN A 266 21.07 -14.45 26.26
CA ASN A 266 22.27 -14.14 27.07
C ASN A 266 22.58 -15.13 28.20
N PHE A 267 22.23 -16.40 28.00
CA PHE A 267 22.55 -17.46 28.95
C PHE A 267 24.06 -17.70 29.05
N ASN A 268 24.52 -18.02 30.26
CA ASN A 268 25.92 -18.38 30.47
C ASN A 268 26.23 -19.77 29.87
N GLN A 269 27.51 -20.04 29.61
CA GLN A 269 27.94 -21.28 28.97
C GLN A 269 27.55 -22.54 29.75
N THR A 270 27.51 -22.49 31.09
CA THR A 270 27.12 -23.63 31.91
C THR A 270 25.67 -24.01 31.67
N PHE A 271 24.77 -23.02 31.62
CA PHE A 271 23.36 -23.25 31.35
C PHE A 271 23.12 -23.68 29.90
N MET A 272 23.81 -23.07 28.92
CA MET A 272 23.76 -23.54 27.52
C MET A 272 24.20 -25.00 27.38
N ASN A 273 25.24 -25.43 28.10
CA ASN A 273 25.67 -26.84 28.12
C ASN A 273 24.65 -27.76 28.77
N GLN A 274 23.93 -27.28 29.80
CA GLN A 274 22.84 -28.02 30.43
C GLN A 274 21.69 -28.24 29.45
N LEU A 275 21.25 -27.18 28.76
CA LEU A 275 20.20 -27.27 27.74
C LEU A 275 20.60 -28.20 26.59
N ALA A 276 21.84 -28.10 26.09
CA ALA A 276 22.35 -29.01 25.07
C ALA A 276 22.38 -30.47 25.53
N SER A 277 22.78 -30.72 26.79
CA SER A 277 22.77 -32.07 27.36
C SER A 277 21.35 -32.64 27.50
N ALA A 278 20.39 -31.79 27.88
CA ALA A 278 18.98 -32.18 27.96
C ALA A 278 18.40 -32.47 26.55
N HIS A 279 18.72 -31.65 25.56
CA HIS A 279 18.29 -31.85 24.17
C HIS A 279 18.67 -33.24 23.62
N GLU A 280 19.89 -33.68 23.91
CA GLU A 280 20.39 -35.01 23.56
C GLU A 280 19.73 -36.10 24.42
N SER A 281 19.85 -36.00 25.76
CA SER A 281 19.45 -37.08 26.68
C SER A 281 17.93 -37.31 26.76
N CYS A 282 17.13 -36.30 26.45
CA CYS A 282 15.66 -36.40 26.39
C CYS A 282 15.15 -36.91 25.03
N GLY A 283 16.05 -37.04 24.05
CA GLY A 283 15.77 -37.57 22.70
C GLY A 283 15.16 -36.54 21.73
N TYR A 284 15.32 -35.24 21.99
CA TYR A 284 14.81 -34.18 21.10
C TYR A 284 15.65 -34.06 19.84
N ALA A 285 16.98 -34.17 19.98
CA ALA A 285 17.90 -34.20 18.83
C ALA A 285 17.51 -35.36 17.87
N ASP A 286 17.43 -36.58 18.40
CA ASP A 286 17.00 -37.77 17.65
C ASP A 286 15.62 -37.61 17.00
N PHE A 287 14.68 -36.92 17.66
CA PHE A 287 13.35 -36.67 17.13
C PHE A 287 13.41 -35.72 15.93
N ILE A 288 14.11 -34.59 16.06
CA ILE A 288 14.27 -33.62 14.97
C ILE A 288 14.99 -34.26 13.79
N ASP A 289 16.12 -34.93 14.03
CA ASP A 289 16.91 -35.59 12.98
C ASP A 289 16.10 -36.63 12.18
N LYS A 290 15.15 -37.29 12.85
CA LYS A 290 14.29 -38.30 12.22
C LYS A 290 13.09 -37.72 11.49
N TYR A 291 12.47 -36.67 12.03
CA TYR A 291 11.14 -36.22 11.58
C TYR A 291 11.14 -34.86 10.87
N MET A 292 12.19 -34.05 11.01
CA MET A 292 12.40 -32.83 10.22
C MET A 292 13.14 -33.12 8.90
N VAL A 293 12.67 -34.13 8.16
CA VAL A 293 13.27 -34.57 6.89
C VAL A 293 12.23 -34.53 5.77
N PHE A 294 12.69 -34.25 4.55
CA PHE A 294 11.83 -34.04 3.37
C PHE A 294 12.28 -34.97 2.23
N PRO A 295 11.44 -35.92 1.75
CA PRO A 295 10.10 -36.25 2.26
C PRO A 295 10.14 -36.88 3.66
N PRO A 296 9.02 -36.90 4.42
CA PRO A 296 9.02 -37.41 5.79
C PRO A 296 9.40 -38.88 5.89
N ALA A 297 10.13 -39.23 6.94
CA ALA A 297 10.51 -40.62 7.23
C ALA A 297 9.32 -41.52 7.64
N GLY A 298 8.20 -40.91 8.04
CA GLY A 298 6.98 -41.59 8.48
C GLY A 298 6.23 -40.78 9.54
N VAL A 299 5.08 -41.30 9.95
CA VAL A 299 4.23 -40.67 10.99
C VAL A 299 5.01 -40.61 12.31
N GLN A 300 4.90 -39.48 13.00
CA GLN A 300 5.51 -39.27 14.32
C GLN A 300 4.79 -40.13 15.37
N PRO A 301 5.50 -40.65 16.38
CA PRO A 301 4.85 -41.35 17.48
C PRO A 301 3.96 -40.38 18.25
N TRP A 302 2.83 -40.86 18.74
CA TRP A 302 2.06 -40.09 19.72
C TRP A 302 2.86 -39.96 21.01
N LEU A 303 3.04 -38.72 21.47
CA LEU A 303 3.75 -38.43 22.72
C LEU A 303 2.67 -38.28 23.80
N GLU A 304 2.60 -39.29 24.69
CA GLU A 304 1.55 -39.40 25.70
C GLU A 304 1.63 -38.28 26.74
N GLY A 305 0.47 -37.77 27.16
CA GLY A 305 0.32 -36.96 28.36
C GLY A 305 0.04 -35.47 28.12
N GLY A 306 0.13 -34.97 26.89
CA GLY A 306 -0.08 -33.56 26.57
C GLY A 306 1.08 -32.66 27.01
N PHE A 307 1.56 -32.88 28.24
CA PHE A 307 2.68 -32.24 28.90
C PHE A 307 3.94 -33.11 28.88
N ASN A 308 5.13 -32.48 28.91
CA ASN A 308 6.37 -33.21 29.10
C ASN A 308 6.59 -33.63 30.56
N ASN A 309 6.07 -34.81 30.91
CA ASN A 309 6.25 -35.39 32.25
C ASN A 309 7.46 -36.34 32.36
N LYS A 310 8.41 -36.32 31.41
CA LYS A 310 9.58 -37.24 31.45
C LYS A 310 10.45 -36.99 32.69
N SER A 311 10.85 -35.75 32.90
CA SER A 311 11.56 -35.27 34.09
C SER A 311 11.66 -33.75 34.07
N ALA A 312 11.96 -33.13 35.21
CA ALA A 312 12.16 -31.68 35.32
C ALA A 312 13.33 -31.19 34.44
N GLU A 313 14.32 -32.03 34.16
CA GLU A 313 15.45 -31.69 33.29
C GLU A 313 15.07 -31.68 31.80
N CYS A 314 14.02 -32.40 31.41
CA CYS A 314 13.55 -32.45 30.04
C CYS A 314 12.61 -31.29 29.68
N ASP A 315 12.13 -30.55 30.67
CA ASP A 315 11.27 -29.38 30.50
C ASP A 315 12.10 -28.14 30.11
N VAL A 316 12.81 -28.27 28.98
CA VAL A 316 13.83 -27.32 28.54
C VAL A 316 13.25 -25.95 28.19
N TRP A 317 11.98 -25.90 27.80
CA TRP A 317 11.31 -24.66 27.47
C TRP A 317 11.00 -23.86 28.74
N ASP A 318 10.33 -24.44 29.74
CA ASP A 318 10.05 -23.76 31.01
C ASP A 318 11.33 -23.35 31.75
N LEU A 319 12.35 -24.21 31.70
CA LEU A 319 13.68 -23.88 32.25
C LEU A 319 14.28 -22.65 31.56
N ALA A 320 14.19 -22.55 30.24
CA ALA A 320 14.72 -21.42 29.49
C ALA A 320 13.88 -20.15 29.71
N TRP A 321 12.55 -20.24 29.64
CA TRP A 321 11.63 -19.13 29.92
C TRP A 321 11.91 -18.53 31.31
N ALA A 322 11.96 -19.36 32.35
CA ALA A 322 12.25 -18.90 33.70
C ALA A 322 13.66 -18.29 33.83
N ALA A 323 14.65 -18.84 33.13
CA ALA A 323 16.02 -18.32 33.13
C ALA A 323 16.15 -16.99 32.38
N ALA A 324 15.33 -16.74 31.36
CA ALA A 324 15.38 -15.54 30.50
C ALA A 324 15.08 -14.25 31.27
N PHE A 325 14.27 -14.32 32.33
CA PHE A 325 13.99 -13.19 33.21
C PHE A 325 15.21 -12.68 34.00
N GLN A 326 16.25 -13.50 34.18
CA GLN A 326 17.45 -13.10 34.91
C GLN A 326 18.29 -12.04 34.16
N PRO A 327 18.70 -12.26 32.89
CA PRO A 327 19.38 -11.23 32.11
C PRO A 327 18.43 -10.14 31.60
N ASN A 328 17.15 -10.45 31.36
CA ASN A 328 16.15 -9.50 30.90
C ASN A 328 14.87 -9.60 31.76
N PRO A 329 14.71 -8.78 32.81
CA PRO A 329 13.50 -8.78 33.64
C PRO A 329 12.21 -8.46 32.90
N CYS A 330 12.28 -7.95 31.66
CA CYS A 330 11.13 -7.65 30.81
C CYS A 330 11.06 -8.60 29.61
N PHE A 331 11.62 -9.81 29.74
CA PHE A 331 11.57 -10.83 28.70
C PHE A 331 10.13 -11.05 28.24
N ASN A 332 9.95 -11.18 26.92
CA ASN A 332 8.68 -11.41 26.29
C ASN A 332 8.80 -12.64 25.40
N VAL A 333 8.01 -13.66 25.70
CA VAL A 333 8.01 -14.92 24.96
C VAL A 333 7.49 -14.75 23.54
N TYR A 334 6.60 -13.78 23.32
CA TYR A 334 5.98 -13.49 22.03
C TYR A 334 6.88 -12.66 21.09
N GLU A 335 7.94 -12.05 21.61
CA GLU A 335 8.85 -11.20 20.84
C GLU A 335 10.19 -11.10 21.59
N ILE A 336 11.09 -12.06 21.34
CA ILE A 336 12.34 -12.21 22.09
C ILE A 336 13.30 -11.02 21.94
N SER A 337 13.10 -10.15 20.96
CA SER A 337 13.88 -8.92 20.80
C SER A 337 13.48 -7.81 21.79
N SER A 338 12.35 -7.97 22.50
CA SER A 338 11.87 -7.04 23.51
C SER A 338 12.79 -6.97 24.73
N MET A 339 13.05 -5.75 25.20
CA MET A 339 13.93 -5.46 26.35
C MET A 339 13.28 -4.40 27.24
N CYS A 340 13.71 -4.32 28.51
CA CYS A 340 13.27 -3.25 29.39
C CYS A 340 13.55 -1.83 28.81
N PRO A 341 12.67 -0.84 29.05
CA PRO A 341 11.46 -0.90 29.89
C PRO A 341 10.28 -1.63 29.22
N ILE A 342 9.37 -2.19 30.03
CA ILE A 342 8.08 -2.71 29.54
C ILE A 342 7.36 -1.56 28.83
N LEU A 343 6.94 -1.75 27.59
CA LEU A 343 6.31 -0.70 26.80
C LEU A 343 4.89 -0.39 27.30
N SER A 344 4.42 0.84 27.12
CA SER A 344 3.05 1.21 27.46
C SER A 344 2.06 0.57 26.52
N ASP A 345 0.93 0.07 27.02
CA ASP A 345 -0.04 -0.62 26.19
C ASP A 345 -1.49 -0.29 26.63
N PRO A 346 -2.37 0.17 25.72
CA PRO A 346 -3.78 0.42 26.03
C PRO A 346 -4.56 -0.83 26.47
N LEU A 347 -4.06 -2.03 26.19
CA LEU A 347 -4.68 -3.31 26.57
C LEU A 347 -4.10 -3.89 27.87
N ALA A 348 -2.98 -3.32 28.35
CA ALA A 348 -2.21 -3.75 29.52
C ALA A 348 -1.62 -5.18 29.43
N TYR A 349 -1.34 -5.64 28.22
CA TYR A 349 -0.75 -6.94 27.87
C TYR A 349 0.42 -6.84 26.87
N PRO A 350 1.48 -6.04 27.11
CA PRO A 350 2.64 -5.97 26.20
C PRO A 350 3.61 -7.16 26.35
N SER A 351 3.43 -7.99 27.38
CA SER A 351 4.21 -9.21 27.68
C SER A 351 3.53 -10.00 28.80
N ASP A 352 4.16 -11.08 29.27
CA ASP A 352 3.78 -11.82 30.49
C ASP A 352 3.68 -10.92 31.73
N LEU A 353 4.34 -9.76 31.72
CA LEU A 353 4.28 -8.78 32.79
C LEU A 353 3.21 -7.73 32.47
N GLN A 354 2.00 -7.96 33.01
CA GLN A 354 0.92 -6.99 32.92
C GLN A 354 1.26 -5.72 33.69
N TYR A 355 1.52 -4.64 32.95
CA TYR A 355 1.86 -3.33 33.49
C TYR A 355 1.14 -2.24 32.72
N GLN A 356 0.52 -1.32 33.48
CA GLN A 356 -0.11 -0.13 32.92
C GLN A 356 0.56 1.12 33.50
N TYR A 357 0.95 2.04 32.62
CA TYR A 357 1.57 3.30 33.02
C TYR A 357 0.56 4.26 33.66
N ASP A 358 1.02 4.98 34.69
CA ASP A 358 0.27 6.07 35.31
C ASP A 358 -0.13 7.10 34.24
N GLY A 359 -1.42 7.42 34.19
CA GLY A 359 -1.99 8.40 33.25
C GLY A 359 -2.68 7.81 32.02
N MET A 360 -2.62 6.50 31.77
CA MET A 360 -3.35 5.87 30.65
C MET A 360 -4.86 5.71 30.91
N GLY A 361 -5.34 5.91 32.14
CA GLY A 361 -6.77 5.95 32.44
C GLY A 361 -7.46 4.58 32.53
N GLY A 362 -6.71 3.48 32.64
CA GLY A 362 -7.24 2.11 32.66
C GLY A 362 -7.24 1.46 31.27
N ILE A 363 -7.62 0.19 31.18
CA ILE A 363 -7.67 -0.53 29.91
C ILE A 363 -8.67 0.16 28.97
N TYR A 364 -8.30 0.38 27.70
CA TYR A 364 -9.07 1.18 26.74
C TYR A 364 -10.52 0.71 26.61
N PHE A 365 -10.74 -0.58 26.37
CA PHE A 365 -12.07 -1.17 26.26
C PHE A 365 -12.88 -1.18 27.57
N ASN A 366 -12.25 -0.88 28.71
CA ASN A 366 -12.97 -0.75 29.98
C ASN A 366 -13.58 0.62 30.23
N ARG A 367 -13.21 1.64 29.44
CA ARG A 367 -13.74 2.99 29.60
C ARG A 367 -15.23 3.04 29.23
N SER A 368 -15.98 3.86 29.96
CA SER A 368 -17.43 3.96 29.77
C SER A 368 -17.83 4.56 28.43
N ASP A 369 -17.06 5.55 27.94
CA ASP A 369 -17.24 6.18 26.63
C ASP A 369 -16.93 5.21 25.48
N VAL A 370 -15.88 4.39 25.62
CA VAL A 370 -15.54 3.34 24.65
C VAL A 370 -16.64 2.29 24.61
N LYS A 371 -17.05 1.72 25.76
CA LYS A 371 -18.15 0.75 25.84
C LYS A 371 -19.44 1.27 25.24
N ALA A 372 -19.78 2.53 25.49
CA ALA A 372 -20.96 3.15 24.91
C ALA A 372 -20.87 3.26 23.37
N ALA A 373 -19.69 3.59 22.83
CA ALA A 373 -19.47 3.70 21.39
C ALA A 373 -19.60 2.35 20.65
N ILE A 374 -19.19 1.25 21.28
CA ILE A 374 -19.25 -0.10 20.70
C ILE A 374 -20.46 -0.92 21.19
N HIS A 375 -21.47 -0.26 21.75
CA HIS A 375 -22.75 -0.86 22.16
C HIS A 375 -22.62 -1.98 23.21
N VAL A 376 -21.66 -1.83 24.13
CA VAL A 376 -21.40 -2.77 25.23
C VAL A 376 -22.01 -2.27 26.53
N SER A 377 -22.56 -3.20 27.32
CA SER A 377 -23.11 -2.89 28.62
C SER A 377 -22.04 -2.42 29.61
N GLN A 378 -22.38 -1.42 30.43
CA GLN A 378 -21.43 -0.73 31.31
C GLN A 378 -20.98 -1.59 32.51
N ASP A 379 -21.71 -2.67 32.82
CA ASP A 379 -21.41 -3.62 33.91
C ASP A 379 -20.43 -4.73 33.50
N LEU A 380 -20.16 -4.90 32.21
CA LEU A 380 -19.16 -5.85 31.72
C LEU A 380 -17.76 -5.26 31.91
N SER A 381 -16.80 -6.11 32.28
CA SER A 381 -15.38 -5.74 32.33
C SER A 381 -14.62 -6.55 31.29
N TRP A 382 -13.78 -5.87 30.52
CA TRP A 382 -12.94 -6.47 29.51
C TRP A 382 -11.56 -6.80 30.06
N SER A 383 -10.95 -7.85 29.55
CA SER A 383 -9.53 -8.19 29.74
C SER A 383 -9.06 -8.92 28.50
N GLU A 384 -7.78 -8.77 28.15
CA GLU A 384 -7.17 -9.36 26.95
C GLU A 384 -7.52 -10.85 26.82
N CYS A 385 -7.17 -11.64 27.84
CA CYS A 385 -7.53 -13.04 27.93
C CYS A 385 -8.39 -13.32 29.16
N SER A 386 -9.50 -14.05 28.98
CA SER A 386 -10.41 -14.46 30.06
C SER A 386 -11.02 -15.84 29.81
N GLY A 387 -11.62 -16.40 30.85
CA GLY A 387 -12.24 -17.71 30.77
C GLY A 387 -12.80 -18.17 32.13
N PRO A 388 -13.19 -19.45 32.24
CA PRO A 388 -12.96 -20.52 31.26
C PRO A 388 -13.84 -20.38 30.00
N VAL A 389 -13.33 -20.82 28.84
CA VAL A 389 -14.12 -20.89 27.58
C VAL A 389 -14.54 -22.33 27.22
N PHE A 390 -14.06 -23.32 27.98
CA PHE A 390 -14.51 -24.71 27.94
C PHE A 390 -14.89 -25.19 29.35
N VAL A 391 -15.73 -26.22 29.43
CA VAL A 391 -16.09 -26.85 30.71
C VAL A 391 -14.90 -27.68 31.21
N ARG A 392 -14.11 -27.11 32.12
CA ARG A 392 -12.87 -27.71 32.65
C ARG A 392 -13.01 -29.16 33.16
N SER A 393 -14.17 -29.56 33.68
CA SER A 393 -14.39 -30.92 34.17
C SER A 393 -14.37 -31.99 33.07
N ALA A 394 -14.38 -31.59 31.79
CA ALA A 394 -14.28 -32.51 30.66
C ALA A 394 -12.87 -33.09 30.45
N GLY A 395 -11.82 -32.50 31.05
CA GLY A 395 -10.44 -32.91 30.84
C GLY A 395 -9.85 -32.28 29.59
N GLY A 396 -9.20 -33.06 28.72
CA GLY A 396 -8.56 -32.56 27.50
C GLY A 396 -7.04 -32.66 27.51
N LEU A 397 -6.42 -32.51 26.33
CA LEU A 397 -4.98 -32.76 26.12
C LEU A 397 -4.11 -31.82 26.96
N TYR A 398 -4.59 -30.59 27.23
CA TYR A 398 -3.87 -29.54 27.98
C TYR A 398 -4.58 -29.13 29.28
N GLY A 399 -5.51 -29.96 29.77
CA GLY A 399 -6.24 -29.68 31.03
C GLY A 399 -7.15 -28.44 31.01
N ASN A 400 -7.38 -27.85 29.84
CA ASN A 400 -8.17 -26.63 29.65
C ASN A 400 -9.68 -26.88 29.44
N GLY A 401 -10.10 -28.14 29.28
CA GLY A 401 -11.49 -28.52 29.00
C GLY A 401 -11.76 -28.87 27.54
N ASP A 402 -10.79 -28.71 26.64
CA ASP A 402 -10.93 -29.02 25.22
C ASP A 402 -10.55 -30.48 24.92
N THR A 403 -11.55 -31.26 24.48
CA THR A 403 -11.40 -32.68 24.16
C THR A 403 -11.14 -32.96 22.67
N SER A 404 -11.02 -31.93 21.85
CA SER A 404 -10.84 -32.06 20.40
C SER A 404 -9.46 -32.55 20.00
N LEU A 405 -9.43 -33.26 18.87
CA LEU A 405 -8.20 -33.71 18.23
C LEU A 405 -7.38 -32.51 17.73
N ASP A 406 -6.07 -32.71 17.54
CA ASP A 406 -5.27 -31.68 16.91
C ASP A 406 -5.70 -31.47 15.46
N PRO A 407 -5.73 -30.22 14.96
CA PRO A 407 -6.17 -29.91 13.60
C PRO A 407 -5.51 -30.74 12.50
N ILE A 408 -4.20 -31.01 12.59
CA ILE A 408 -3.45 -31.82 11.61
C ILE A 408 -3.97 -33.26 11.46
N GLN A 409 -4.73 -33.76 12.44
CA GLN A 409 -5.22 -35.14 12.43
C GLN A 409 -6.46 -35.32 11.53
N TYR A 410 -7.25 -34.27 11.32
CA TYR A 410 -8.51 -34.38 10.57
C TYR A 410 -8.98 -33.08 9.90
N VAL A 411 -9.25 -32.02 10.67
CA VAL A 411 -9.94 -30.83 10.14
C VAL A 411 -9.06 -29.98 9.22
N LEU A 412 -7.77 -29.83 9.50
CA LEU A 412 -6.88 -29.03 8.68
C LEU A 412 -6.64 -29.66 7.29
N PRO A 413 -6.34 -30.97 7.16
CA PRO A 413 -6.31 -31.64 5.85
C PRO A 413 -7.58 -31.43 5.04
N LYS A 414 -8.76 -31.58 5.66
CA LYS A 414 -10.06 -31.37 5.00
C LYS A 414 -10.19 -29.96 4.43
N VAL A 415 -9.77 -28.93 5.17
CA VAL A 415 -9.83 -27.52 4.72
C VAL A 415 -8.83 -27.26 3.59
N ILE A 416 -7.61 -27.80 3.69
CA ILE A 416 -6.61 -27.70 2.62
C ILE A 416 -7.13 -28.32 1.33
N GLU A 417 -7.68 -29.53 1.40
CA GLU A 417 -8.19 -30.27 0.24
C GLU A 417 -9.41 -29.59 -0.38
N ALA A 418 -10.29 -28.99 0.42
CA ALA A 418 -11.49 -28.32 -0.06
C ALA A 418 -11.21 -26.97 -0.72
N THR A 419 -10.24 -26.20 -0.20
CA THR A 419 -10.00 -24.81 -0.63
C THR A 419 -8.78 -24.66 -1.54
N ASN A 420 -7.80 -25.58 -1.42
CA ASN A 420 -6.47 -25.49 -2.02
C ASN A 420 -5.76 -24.15 -1.70
N ARG A 421 -6.14 -23.52 -0.58
CA ARG A 421 -5.80 -22.14 -0.23
C ARG A 421 -5.71 -21.95 1.28
N VAL A 422 -4.71 -22.60 1.88
CA VAL A 422 -4.40 -22.46 3.30
C VAL A 422 -3.00 -21.88 3.48
N LEU A 423 -2.85 -20.90 4.37
CA LEU A 423 -1.57 -20.39 4.83
C LEU A 423 -1.34 -20.75 6.30
N VAL A 424 -0.14 -21.22 6.61
CA VAL A 424 0.42 -21.35 7.96
C VAL A 424 1.66 -20.47 7.99
N ALA A 425 1.64 -19.38 8.74
CA ALA A 425 2.79 -18.49 8.88
C ALA A 425 3.34 -18.54 10.31
N ASN A 426 4.65 -18.35 10.50
CA ASN A 426 5.29 -18.21 11.81
C ASN A 426 6.26 -17.02 11.83
N GLY A 427 6.32 -16.31 12.96
CA GLY A 427 7.32 -15.29 13.23
C GLY A 427 8.61 -15.90 13.78
N ASP A 428 9.76 -15.50 13.26
CA ASP A 428 11.06 -16.04 13.68
C ASP A 428 11.47 -15.63 15.12
N TYR A 429 10.88 -14.57 15.67
CA TYR A 429 11.10 -14.10 17.03
C TYR A 429 10.03 -14.54 18.05
N ASP A 430 9.10 -15.41 17.63
CA ASP A 430 8.18 -16.07 18.55
C ASP A 430 8.84 -17.29 19.23
N PHE A 431 8.93 -17.24 20.56
CA PHE A 431 9.42 -18.35 21.36
C PHE A 431 8.30 -19.21 21.96
N GLU A 432 7.05 -18.74 21.93
CA GLU A 432 5.88 -19.51 22.37
C GLU A 432 5.53 -20.57 21.32
N LEU A 433 5.37 -20.15 20.05
CA LEU A 433 5.05 -21.04 18.93
C LEU A 433 6.16 -21.06 17.89
N ILE A 434 7.24 -21.76 18.27
CA ILE A 434 8.48 -21.85 17.52
C ILE A 434 8.24 -22.39 16.10
N THR A 435 8.75 -21.67 15.11
CA THR A 435 8.67 -21.97 13.66
C THR A 435 8.92 -23.44 13.32
N ASN A 436 10.01 -24.01 13.85
CA ASN A 436 10.35 -25.42 13.61
C ASN A 436 9.37 -26.41 14.27
N GLY A 437 8.70 -26.04 15.37
CA GLY A 437 7.65 -26.86 15.96
C GLY A 437 6.40 -26.93 15.08
N THR A 438 6.03 -25.80 14.47
CA THR A 438 4.94 -25.76 13.47
C THR A 438 5.30 -26.59 12.24
N LEU A 439 6.53 -26.46 11.72
CA LEU A 439 6.98 -27.25 10.57
C LEU A 439 7.06 -28.76 10.87
N LEU A 440 7.49 -29.15 12.08
CA LEU A 440 7.40 -30.54 12.55
C LEU A 440 5.96 -31.03 12.57
N SER A 441 5.02 -30.21 13.03
CA SER A 441 3.59 -30.55 13.04
C SER A 441 3.07 -30.78 11.61
N ILE A 442 3.48 -29.95 10.64
CA ILE A 442 3.15 -30.13 9.22
C ILE A 442 3.76 -31.43 8.67
N GLN A 443 5.01 -31.77 9.02
CA GLN A 443 5.63 -33.04 8.60
C GLN A 443 4.90 -34.28 9.12
N ASN A 444 4.02 -34.13 10.13
CA ASN A 444 3.15 -35.20 10.64
C ASN A 444 1.74 -35.22 10.03
N MET A 445 1.41 -34.24 9.19
CA MET A 445 0.08 -34.12 8.57
C MET A 445 0.04 -34.86 7.24
N THR A 446 -1.04 -35.63 6.99
CA THR A 446 -1.30 -36.20 5.65
C THR A 446 -2.43 -35.44 4.99
N TRP A 447 -2.21 -34.93 3.78
CA TRP A 447 -3.23 -34.28 2.96
C TRP A 447 -2.98 -34.59 1.48
N ASN A 448 -4.00 -34.58 0.64
CA ASN A 448 -3.88 -34.84 -0.80
C ASN A 448 -3.03 -36.08 -1.14
N GLY A 449 -3.11 -37.12 -0.29
CA GLY A 449 -2.46 -38.42 -0.49
C GLY A 449 -0.98 -38.55 -0.11
N ALA A 450 -0.33 -37.52 0.48
CA ALA A 450 1.05 -37.64 0.97
C ALA A 450 1.25 -37.05 2.37
N LEU A 451 2.13 -37.67 3.15
CA LEU A 451 2.53 -37.20 4.48
C LEU A 451 3.57 -36.09 4.34
N GLY A 452 3.39 -34.97 5.05
CA GLY A 452 4.31 -33.83 5.15
C GLY A 452 4.71 -33.22 3.82
N PHE A 453 5.48 -32.15 3.81
CA PHE A 453 6.07 -31.61 2.60
C PHE A 453 7.08 -32.58 2.00
N GLN A 454 7.08 -32.70 0.67
CA GLN A 454 7.99 -33.59 -0.04
C GLN A 454 9.35 -32.95 -0.33
N SER A 455 9.45 -31.62 -0.20
CA SER A 455 10.70 -30.86 -0.32
C SER A 455 10.80 -29.82 0.78
N ALA A 456 12.04 -29.47 1.17
CA ALA A 456 12.29 -28.47 2.19
C ALA A 456 11.87 -27.06 1.72
N PRO A 457 11.37 -26.19 2.63
CA PRO A 457 11.15 -24.78 2.35
C PRO A 457 12.46 -24.05 2.04
N THR A 458 12.55 -23.41 0.87
CA THR A 458 13.75 -22.64 0.47
C THR A 458 13.44 -21.37 -0.33
N THR A 459 12.17 -21.08 -0.61
CA THR A 459 11.82 -19.97 -1.51
C THR A 459 11.79 -18.68 -0.70
N GLU A 460 12.59 -17.68 -1.06
CA GLU A 460 12.60 -16.40 -0.35
C GLU A 460 11.26 -15.64 -0.53
N ILE A 461 10.88 -14.87 0.50
CA ILE A 461 9.77 -13.92 0.46
C ILE A 461 10.36 -12.53 0.24
N ASP A 462 10.36 -12.04 -1.00
CA ASP A 462 10.77 -10.66 -1.32
C ASP A 462 9.59 -9.69 -1.27
N ILE A 463 9.58 -8.82 -0.26
CA ILE A 463 8.58 -7.78 -0.07
C ILE A 463 8.99 -6.53 -0.84
N THR A 464 8.48 -6.40 -2.06
CA THR A 464 8.67 -5.23 -2.93
C THR A 464 7.68 -4.09 -2.69
N LEU A 465 6.88 -4.17 -1.60
CA LEU A 465 5.94 -3.11 -1.21
C LEU A 465 6.71 -1.94 -0.56
N PRO A 466 6.60 -0.70 -1.08
CA PRO A 466 7.24 0.47 -0.46
C PRO A 466 6.64 0.77 0.91
N ASP A 467 7.33 1.59 1.71
CA ASP A 467 6.81 2.01 3.02
C ASP A 467 5.66 3.00 2.86
N LEU A 468 4.43 2.55 3.13
CA LEU A 468 3.28 3.45 3.15
C LEU A 468 3.22 4.28 4.44
N GLN A 469 3.68 3.74 5.57
CA GLN A 469 3.50 4.31 6.91
C GLN A 469 4.56 5.36 7.25
N TRP A 470 5.83 5.06 7.00
CA TRP A 470 6.94 5.88 7.49
C TRP A 470 7.64 6.70 6.42
N GLN A 471 7.33 6.50 5.13
CA GLN A 471 7.95 7.26 4.05
C GLN A 471 7.86 8.80 4.27
N PRO A 472 6.71 9.40 4.64
CA PRO A 472 6.66 10.84 4.93
C PRO A 472 7.58 11.26 6.08
N THR A 473 7.81 10.38 7.05
CA THR A 473 8.72 10.62 8.18
C THR A 473 10.19 10.58 7.73
N PHE A 474 10.56 9.65 6.83
CA PHE A 474 11.88 9.63 6.21
C PHE A 474 12.14 10.91 5.41
N GLU A 475 11.18 11.32 4.59
CA GLU A 475 11.25 12.54 3.79
C GLU A 475 11.39 13.79 4.68
N ALA A 476 10.52 13.95 5.68
CA ALA A 476 10.58 15.06 6.63
C ALA A 476 11.87 15.10 7.45
N SER A 477 12.53 13.95 7.63
CA SER A 477 13.81 13.84 8.34
C SER A 477 15.03 14.09 7.44
N GLY A 478 14.83 14.41 6.16
CA GLY A 478 15.90 14.54 5.17
C GLY A 478 16.57 13.21 4.80
N LEU A 479 15.87 12.09 5.02
CA LEU A 479 16.30 10.72 4.74
C LEU A 479 15.44 10.07 3.63
N GLY A 480 14.78 10.87 2.78
CA GLY A 480 13.99 10.34 1.68
C GLY A 480 14.80 9.41 0.77
N GLY A 481 14.23 8.25 0.43
CA GLY A 481 14.86 7.22 -0.40
C GLY A 481 15.72 6.21 0.36
N PHE A 482 15.95 6.39 1.67
CA PHE A 482 16.61 5.39 2.52
C PHE A 482 15.68 4.23 2.91
N ASP A 483 14.38 4.47 2.88
CA ASP A 483 13.31 3.50 3.05
C ASP A 483 13.15 2.54 1.85
N GLY A 484 13.84 2.84 0.75
CA GLY A 484 13.98 1.96 -0.42
C GLY A 484 12.67 1.76 -1.20
N PRO A 485 12.72 1.05 -2.34
CA PRO A 485 11.53 0.73 -3.14
C PRO A 485 10.67 -0.41 -2.55
N GLY A 486 11.17 -1.09 -1.52
CA GLY A 486 10.57 -2.26 -0.89
C GLY A 486 11.30 -2.61 0.41
N GLN A 487 10.81 -3.62 1.13
CA GLN A 487 11.41 -4.10 2.38
C GLN A 487 12.52 -5.15 2.15
N GLY A 488 12.49 -5.87 1.02
CA GLY A 488 13.48 -6.89 0.66
C GLY A 488 13.10 -8.29 1.15
N ILE A 489 14.10 -9.16 1.34
CA ILE A 489 13.89 -10.55 1.79
C ILE A 489 13.44 -10.56 3.26
N MET A 490 12.19 -10.92 3.49
CA MET A 490 11.52 -10.90 4.79
C MET A 490 11.00 -12.27 5.22
N GLY A 491 11.58 -13.35 4.68
CA GLY A 491 11.18 -14.68 5.07
C GLY A 491 11.51 -15.77 4.06
N VAL A 492 11.04 -16.98 4.37
CA VAL A 492 11.08 -18.16 3.52
C VAL A 492 9.69 -18.77 3.43
N GLN A 493 9.27 -19.21 2.25
CA GLN A 493 7.99 -19.85 2.01
C GLN A 493 8.14 -21.19 1.26
N HIS A 494 7.08 -21.99 1.37
CA HIS A 494 6.90 -23.22 0.61
C HIS A 494 5.42 -23.42 0.30
N TYR A 495 5.07 -23.64 -0.96
CA TYR A 495 3.71 -24.00 -1.36
C TYR A 495 3.69 -25.42 -1.91
N GLU A 496 2.85 -26.26 -1.33
CA GLU A 496 2.68 -27.63 -1.78
C GLU A 496 1.26 -28.13 -1.53
N ARG A 497 0.62 -28.64 -2.60
CA ARG A 497 -0.68 -29.35 -2.51
C ARG A 497 -1.77 -28.57 -1.75
N GLY A 498 -1.85 -27.26 -1.98
CA GLY A 498 -2.89 -26.40 -1.38
C GLY A 498 -2.51 -25.73 -0.06
N LEU A 499 -1.35 -26.07 0.50
CA LEU A 499 -0.83 -25.50 1.73
C LEU A 499 0.39 -24.61 1.41
N MET A 500 0.34 -23.36 1.84
CA MET A 500 1.49 -22.48 1.95
C MET A 500 1.98 -22.49 3.40
N TRP A 501 3.26 -22.73 3.60
CA TRP A 501 3.95 -22.42 4.84
C TRP A 501 4.86 -21.21 4.62
N ALA A 502 4.95 -20.31 5.59
CA ALA A 502 5.82 -19.15 5.56
C ALA A 502 6.47 -18.91 6.93
N GLU A 503 7.76 -18.64 6.93
CA GLU A 503 8.46 -18.02 8.05
C GLU A 503 8.65 -16.54 7.73
N THR A 504 8.21 -15.67 8.62
CA THR A 504 8.35 -14.21 8.50
C THR A 504 9.50 -13.75 9.38
N PHE A 505 10.52 -13.17 8.76
CA PHE A 505 11.69 -12.68 9.49
C PHE A 505 11.39 -11.40 10.26
N GLN A 506 12.11 -11.24 11.38
CA GLN A 506 11.98 -10.13 12.32
C GLN A 506 10.55 -9.92 12.83
N SER A 507 9.82 -11.01 13.08
CA SER A 507 8.45 -10.94 13.58
C SER A 507 8.29 -11.79 14.83
N GLY A 508 7.68 -11.22 15.86
CA GLY A 508 7.08 -11.97 16.95
C GLY A 508 5.75 -12.63 16.56
N HIS A 509 5.03 -13.07 17.60
CA HIS A 509 3.78 -13.83 17.57
C HIS A 509 2.65 -13.12 16.78
N MET A 510 2.41 -11.84 17.10
CA MET A 510 1.41 -11.01 16.42
C MET A 510 1.96 -10.48 15.10
N GLN A 511 2.09 -11.34 14.08
CA GLN A 511 2.79 -10.98 12.84
C GLN A 511 2.29 -9.70 12.15
N PRO A 512 0.97 -9.42 12.04
CA PRO A 512 0.53 -8.18 11.45
C PRO A 512 0.93 -6.92 12.24
N GLN A 513 1.18 -7.03 13.55
CA GLN A 513 1.75 -5.93 14.34
C GLN A 513 3.23 -5.71 14.03
N PHE A 514 4.05 -6.76 14.00
CA PHE A 514 5.51 -6.63 13.86
C PHE A 514 5.97 -6.50 12.40
N GLN A 515 5.32 -7.23 11.49
CA GLN A 515 5.62 -7.26 10.06
C GLN A 515 4.36 -7.03 9.20
N PRO A 516 3.73 -5.84 9.31
CA PRO A 516 2.47 -5.53 8.64
C PRO A 516 2.51 -5.65 7.11
N ARG A 517 3.66 -5.39 6.46
CA ARG A 517 3.77 -5.53 5.00
C ARG A 517 3.71 -7.00 4.58
N SER A 518 4.35 -7.89 5.32
CA SER A 518 4.35 -9.33 5.05
C SER A 518 2.93 -9.89 5.22
N SER A 519 2.28 -9.62 6.35
CA SER A 519 0.91 -10.07 6.61
C SER A 519 -0.11 -9.50 5.61
N TYR A 520 0.03 -8.23 5.22
CA TYR A 520 -0.80 -7.61 4.20
C TYR A 520 -0.65 -8.31 2.84
N ARG A 521 0.57 -8.72 2.47
CA ARG A 521 0.82 -9.49 1.24
C ARG A 521 0.29 -10.91 1.33
N HIS A 522 0.40 -11.56 2.49
CA HIS A 522 -0.20 -12.87 2.74
C HIS A 522 -1.71 -12.86 2.46
N LEU A 523 -2.45 -11.91 3.04
CA LEU A 523 -3.89 -11.78 2.79
C LEU A 523 -4.17 -11.44 1.32
N GLN A 524 -3.43 -10.50 0.75
CA GLN A 524 -3.62 -10.08 -0.64
C GLN A 524 -3.47 -11.26 -1.63
N ASN A 525 -2.49 -12.13 -1.42
CA ASN A 525 -2.25 -13.30 -2.25
C ASN A 525 -3.35 -14.37 -2.06
N ALA A 526 -3.86 -14.54 -0.84
CA ALA A 526 -4.99 -15.41 -0.58
C ALA A 526 -6.29 -14.93 -1.26
N ALA A 527 -6.60 -13.64 -1.15
CA ALA A 527 -7.80 -13.07 -1.76
C ALA A 527 -7.80 -13.16 -3.30
N LYS A 528 -6.62 -13.07 -3.94
CA LYS A 528 -6.50 -12.94 -5.40
C LYS A 528 -6.12 -14.20 -6.18
N ALA A 529 -6.21 -15.39 -5.58
CA ALA A 529 -5.77 -16.69 -6.10
C ALA A 529 -4.25 -16.90 -6.01
N MET A 530 -3.84 -17.83 -5.15
CA MET A 530 -2.48 -18.34 -5.06
C MET A 530 -2.13 -19.13 -6.33
N THR A 531 -1.63 -18.44 -7.36
CA THR A 531 -0.87 -19.03 -8.47
C THR A 531 0.47 -18.30 -8.62
N ASN A 532 1.53 -19.09 -8.77
CA ASN A 532 2.92 -18.78 -9.13
C ASN A 532 3.38 -17.29 -9.01
N PRO A 533 4.28 -16.93 -8.07
CA PRO A 533 4.56 -15.53 -7.70
C PRO A 533 5.19 -14.62 -8.76
N GLU A 534 5.65 -15.15 -9.90
CA GLU A 534 6.64 -14.40 -10.70
C GLU A 534 6.11 -13.48 -11.81
N ASN A 535 4.85 -13.55 -12.28
CA ASN A 535 4.57 -12.88 -13.58
C ASN A 535 3.24 -12.16 -13.81
N GLU A 536 2.34 -11.96 -12.84
CA GLU A 536 1.08 -11.21 -13.16
C GLU A 536 0.56 -10.21 -12.11
N TYR A 537 1.09 -10.19 -10.88
CA TYR A 537 0.48 -9.44 -9.77
C TYR A 537 1.14 -8.11 -9.37
N VAL A 538 2.29 -7.77 -9.95
CA VAL A 538 2.94 -6.46 -9.74
C VAL A 538 2.15 -5.32 -10.41
N SER A 539 1.24 -5.59 -11.34
CA SER A 539 0.56 -4.55 -12.12
C SER A 539 -0.69 -3.96 -11.44
N LEU A 540 -1.60 -4.77 -10.87
CA LEU A 540 -2.94 -4.28 -10.48
C LEU A 540 -3.04 -3.61 -9.10
N ASN A 541 -2.31 -4.08 -8.07
CA ASN A 541 -2.34 -3.45 -6.73
C ASN A 541 -1.23 -2.43 -6.49
N LYS A 542 -0.12 -2.53 -7.22
CA LYS A 542 0.81 -1.40 -7.37
C LYS A 542 0.05 -0.23 -7.99
N GLN A 543 -0.76 -0.48 -9.02
CA GLN A 543 -1.57 0.56 -9.66
C GLN A 543 -2.64 1.14 -8.73
N LYS A 544 -3.37 0.38 -7.89
CA LYS A 544 -4.39 0.96 -6.98
C LYS A 544 -3.79 1.80 -5.83
N CYS A 545 -2.75 1.31 -5.16
CA CYS A 545 -2.11 2.04 -4.05
C CYS A 545 -1.24 3.21 -4.56
N MET A 546 -0.52 3.00 -5.68
CA MET A 546 0.13 4.09 -6.40
C MET A 546 -0.91 5.09 -6.90
N ASN A 547 -2.12 4.68 -7.33
CA ASN A 547 -3.18 5.61 -7.72
C ASN A 547 -3.68 6.46 -6.57
N GLU A 548 -3.79 5.97 -5.33
CA GLU A 548 -4.22 6.77 -4.19
C GLU A 548 -3.17 7.80 -3.77
N VAL A 549 -1.90 7.39 -3.66
CA VAL A 549 -0.77 8.31 -3.41
C VAL A 549 -0.63 9.32 -4.55
N LEU A 550 -0.74 8.86 -5.80
CA LEU A 550 -0.71 9.70 -7.00
C LEU A 550 -1.88 10.67 -7.05
N VAL A 551 -3.09 10.26 -6.66
CA VAL A 551 -4.28 11.13 -6.61
C VAL A 551 -4.12 12.17 -5.51
N ALA A 552 -3.64 11.79 -4.33
CA ALA A 552 -3.36 12.74 -3.25
C ALA A 552 -2.30 13.77 -3.66
N GLN A 553 -1.19 13.31 -4.26
CA GLN A 553 -0.14 14.19 -4.79
C GLN A 553 -0.64 15.08 -5.93
N ALA A 554 -1.47 14.55 -6.83
CA ALA A 554 -2.09 15.32 -7.90
C ALA A 554 -3.06 16.38 -7.35
N ASP A 555 -3.79 16.07 -6.27
CA ASP A 555 -4.66 17.03 -5.60
C ASP A 555 -3.87 18.13 -4.89
N GLU A 556 -2.78 17.76 -4.20
CA GLU A 556 -1.86 18.72 -3.58
C GLU A 556 -1.30 19.70 -4.63
N VAL A 557 -0.73 19.20 -5.73
CA VAL A 557 -0.19 20.06 -6.78
C VAL A 557 -1.26 20.92 -7.41
N LYS A 558 -2.46 20.39 -7.65
CA LYS A 558 -3.61 21.17 -8.14
C LYS A 558 -3.91 22.34 -7.19
N ASN A 559 -3.94 22.10 -5.88
CA ASN A 559 -4.18 23.14 -4.88
C ASN A 559 -3.03 24.16 -4.81
N LEU A 560 -1.78 23.71 -4.91
CA LEU A 560 -0.60 24.59 -4.99
C LEU A 560 -0.65 25.49 -6.24
N LEU A 561 -1.04 24.96 -7.41
CA LEU A 561 -1.21 25.73 -8.64
C LEU A 561 -2.35 26.75 -8.51
N ILE A 562 -3.49 26.36 -7.93
CA ILE A 562 -4.61 27.26 -7.68
C ILE A 562 -4.15 28.41 -6.77
N GLY A 563 -3.44 28.10 -5.68
CA GLY A 563 -2.91 29.08 -4.74
C GLY A 563 -1.87 30.00 -5.36
N ALA A 564 -0.88 29.45 -6.07
CA ALA A 564 0.21 30.20 -6.68
C ALA A 564 -0.27 31.24 -7.69
N PHE A 565 -1.35 30.93 -8.44
CA PHE A 565 -1.89 31.83 -9.46
C PHE A 565 -3.15 32.57 -9.03
N ASN A 566 -3.69 32.29 -7.84
CA ASN A 566 -5.01 32.73 -7.40
C ASN A 566 -6.09 32.41 -8.47
N THR A 567 -6.09 31.16 -8.94
CA THR A 567 -6.91 30.71 -10.07
C THR A 567 -8.40 30.79 -9.72
N PRO A 568 -9.25 31.47 -10.52
CA PRO A 568 -10.68 31.52 -10.24
C PRO A 568 -11.35 30.14 -10.43
N PRO A 569 -12.43 29.82 -9.68
CA PRO A 569 -13.21 28.61 -9.88
C PRO A 569 -13.68 28.42 -11.33
N GLY A 570 -13.73 27.17 -11.79
CA GLY A 570 -14.14 26.82 -13.16
C GLY A 570 -13.05 26.97 -14.23
N TYR A 571 -11.88 27.52 -13.88
CA TYR A 571 -10.71 27.57 -14.77
C TYR A 571 -9.71 26.45 -14.50
N ARG A 572 -8.77 26.25 -15.42
CA ARG A 572 -7.68 25.28 -15.25
C ARG A 572 -6.63 25.84 -14.28
N PRO A 573 -6.15 25.06 -13.28
CA PRO A 573 -5.10 25.47 -12.33
C PRO A 573 -3.82 25.95 -13.02
N ALA A 574 -3.50 25.37 -14.17
CA ALA A 574 -2.50 25.87 -15.10
C ALA A 574 -3.14 25.93 -16.50
N HIS A 575 -2.63 26.81 -17.34
CA HIS A 575 -3.16 27.06 -18.67
C HIS A 575 -4.62 27.54 -18.75
N ALA A 576 -5.03 28.42 -17.83
CA ALA A 576 -6.40 28.94 -17.75
C ALA A 576 -6.84 29.69 -19.03
N LYS A 577 -5.97 30.56 -19.56
CA LYS A 577 -6.22 31.31 -20.81
C LYS A 577 -5.90 30.44 -22.03
N GLY A 578 -6.87 30.20 -22.90
CA GLY A 578 -6.66 29.43 -24.13
C GLY A 578 -7.71 29.63 -25.22
N THR A 579 -7.33 29.25 -26.44
CA THR A 579 -8.14 29.34 -27.67
C THR A 579 -8.27 27.95 -28.28
N VAL A 580 -9.49 27.56 -28.67
CA VAL A 580 -9.79 26.26 -29.25
C VAL A 580 -10.07 26.40 -30.74
N LEU A 581 -9.45 25.52 -31.53
CA LEU A 581 -9.56 25.47 -32.98
C LEU A 581 -9.96 24.05 -33.40
N THR A 582 -10.65 23.93 -34.51
CA THR A 582 -10.94 22.66 -35.17
C THR A 582 -10.21 22.59 -36.51
N GLY A 583 -10.10 21.37 -37.03
CA GLY A 583 -9.42 21.15 -38.29
C GLY A 583 -9.38 19.69 -38.71
N THR A 584 -8.44 19.38 -39.59
CA THR A 584 -8.23 18.05 -40.15
C THR A 584 -6.79 17.59 -39.98
N TRP A 585 -6.61 16.28 -39.99
CA TRP A 585 -5.33 15.59 -39.93
C TRP A 585 -5.13 14.77 -41.20
N THR A 586 -3.93 14.86 -41.79
CA THR A 586 -3.52 14.09 -42.96
C THR A 586 -2.17 13.41 -42.70
N PRO A 587 -2.11 12.06 -42.63
CA PRO A 587 -0.85 11.31 -42.51
C PRO A 587 0.08 11.49 -43.71
N THR A 588 1.40 11.45 -43.49
CA THR A 588 2.41 11.59 -44.55
C THR A 588 2.70 10.27 -45.27
N THR A 589 2.80 9.14 -44.55
CA THR A 589 3.07 7.80 -45.11
C THR A 589 2.03 6.78 -44.65
N LEU A 590 1.41 6.07 -45.58
CA LEU A 590 0.40 5.04 -45.31
C LEU A 590 0.76 3.68 -45.93
N PRO A 591 0.91 2.60 -45.15
CA PRO A 591 0.91 2.60 -43.69
C PRO A 591 2.19 3.22 -43.10
N SER A 592 2.09 3.89 -41.95
CA SER A 592 3.28 4.32 -41.20
C SER A 592 4.07 3.10 -40.72
N PRO A 593 5.40 3.06 -40.90
CA PRO A 593 6.22 1.93 -40.45
C PRO A 593 6.49 1.94 -38.95
N LEU A 594 6.21 3.05 -38.24
CA LEU A 594 6.58 3.18 -36.82
C LEU A 594 5.49 2.68 -35.86
N THR A 595 4.21 2.83 -36.20
CA THR A 595 3.11 2.49 -35.30
C THR A 595 1.88 2.01 -36.04
N LYS A 596 1.14 1.04 -35.49
CA LYS A 596 -0.18 0.64 -35.99
C LYS A 596 -1.34 1.54 -35.51
N ALA A 597 -1.06 2.62 -34.78
CA ALA A 597 -2.10 3.46 -34.20
C ALA A 597 -3.02 4.11 -35.24
N TRP A 598 -4.32 3.93 -35.04
CA TRP A 598 -5.35 4.27 -36.01
C TRP A 598 -5.27 5.72 -36.50
N HIS A 599 -5.08 6.69 -35.59
CA HIS A 599 -5.03 8.10 -35.95
C HIS A 599 -3.80 8.48 -36.76
N ILE A 600 -2.69 7.74 -36.63
CA ILE A 600 -1.52 7.92 -37.49
C ILE A 600 -1.75 7.28 -38.87
N GLN A 601 -2.59 6.25 -38.94
CA GLN A 601 -2.87 5.52 -40.17
C GLN A 601 -4.05 6.08 -40.99
N THR A 602 -4.81 7.03 -40.44
CA THR A 602 -6.08 7.45 -41.05
C THR A 602 -6.29 8.96 -40.99
N PRO A 603 -6.69 9.62 -42.10
CA PRO A 603 -7.17 10.99 -42.05
C PRO A 603 -8.38 11.14 -41.13
N THR A 604 -8.41 12.20 -40.32
CA THR A 604 -9.52 12.44 -39.39
C THR A 604 -9.68 13.92 -39.05
N THR A 605 -10.70 14.27 -38.27
CA THR A 605 -10.86 15.61 -37.70
C THR A 605 -10.08 15.75 -36.41
N VAL A 606 -9.66 16.98 -36.11
CA VAL A 606 -8.93 17.30 -34.89
C VAL A 606 -9.55 18.47 -34.14
N LEU A 607 -9.26 18.52 -32.84
CA LEU A 607 -9.49 19.67 -31.97
C LEU A 607 -8.14 20.08 -31.38
N ALA A 608 -7.71 21.32 -31.61
CA ALA A 608 -6.49 21.88 -31.06
C ALA A 608 -6.81 22.96 -30.02
N ARG A 609 -6.00 23.04 -28.97
CA ARG A 609 -6.08 24.10 -27.96
C ARG A 609 -4.71 24.72 -27.76
N PHE A 610 -4.63 26.03 -27.99
CA PHE A 610 -3.47 26.84 -27.60
C PHE A 610 -3.72 27.54 -26.27
N SER A 611 -2.67 27.76 -25.47
CA SER A 611 -2.82 28.41 -24.16
C SER A 611 -1.56 29.08 -23.64
N ASN A 612 -1.71 30.00 -22.69
CA ASN A 612 -0.62 30.50 -21.85
C ASN A 612 -0.35 29.55 -20.68
N ASN A 613 0.77 29.67 -19.97
CA ASN A 613 1.18 28.70 -18.92
C ASN A 613 0.34 28.75 -17.63
N THR A 614 -0.06 29.94 -17.18
CA THR A 614 -0.55 30.15 -15.81
C THR A 614 -2.01 29.80 -15.60
N GLY A 615 -2.43 29.73 -14.34
CA GLY A 615 -3.83 29.65 -13.91
C GLY A 615 -4.61 30.98 -13.99
N ILE A 616 -4.01 32.03 -14.55
CA ILE A 616 -4.62 33.37 -14.61
C ILE A 616 -5.33 33.53 -15.97
N PRO A 617 -6.68 33.57 -16.03
CA PRO A 617 -7.41 33.60 -17.30
C PRO A 617 -7.25 34.92 -18.07
N THR A 618 -6.84 35.99 -17.41
CA THR A 618 -6.65 37.33 -17.98
C THR A 618 -5.19 37.71 -18.15
N ILE A 619 -4.24 36.78 -17.99
CA ILE A 619 -2.81 37.09 -18.12
C ILE A 619 -2.52 37.65 -19.52
N PRO A 620 -1.81 38.79 -19.64
CA PRO A 620 -1.37 39.29 -20.94
C PRO A 620 -0.50 38.27 -21.66
N ASP A 621 -0.71 38.10 -22.96
CA ASP A 621 0.08 37.16 -23.78
C ASP A 621 1.57 37.52 -23.82
N THR A 622 1.87 38.80 -23.60
CA THR A 622 3.20 39.41 -23.52
C THR A 622 3.87 39.29 -22.14
N ASP A 623 3.15 38.81 -21.11
CA ASP A 623 3.73 38.63 -19.78
C ASP A 623 4.80 37.52 -19.82
N PRO A 624 6.01 37.74 -19.28
CA PRO A 624 7.06 36.72 -19.24
C PRO A 624 6.63 35.42 -18.56
N ASN A 625 5.73 35.49 -17.57
CA ASN A 625 5.19 34.33 -16.85
C ASN A 625 4.10 33.60 -17.64
N ALA A 626 3.58 34.19 -18.72
CA ALA A 626 2.58 33.55 -19.60
C ALA A 626 3.18 32.44 -20.47
N THR A 627 4.46 32.12 -20.29
CA THR A 627 5.27 31.24 -21.12
C THR A 627 5.88 30.12 -20.26
N PRO A 628 6.06 28.88 -20.77
CA PRO A 628 5.85 28.41 -22.15
C PRO A 628 4.39 28.42 -22.60
N LYS A 629 4.18 28.55 -23.92
CA LYS A 629 2.86 28.41 -24.54
C LYS A 629 2.51 26.94 -24.67
N GLY A 630 1.28 26.57 -24.37
CA GLY A 630 0.79 25.19 -24.46
C GLY A 630 0.10 24.91 -25.79
N LEU A 631 0.22 23.67 -26.26
CA LEU A 631 -0.57 23.08 -27.34
C LEU A 631 -1.12 21.73 -26.87
N ALA A 632 -2.42 21.52 -26.98
CA ALA A 632 -3.02 20.20 -26.87
C ALA A 632 -3.77 19.88 -28.15
N LEU A 633 -3.60 18.67 -28.68
CA LEU A 633 -4.20 18.21 -29.92
C LEU A 633 -4.98 16.93 -29.67
N ARG A 634 -6.21 16.85 -30.17
CA ARG A 634 -7.08 15.69 -30.11
C ARG A 634 -7.39 15.17 -31.51
N PHE A 635 -7.21 13.89 -31.75
CA PHE A 635 -7.67 13.18 -32.95
C PHE A 635 -9.00 12.48 -32.67
N ASN A 636 -10.05 12.78 -33.42
CA ASN A 636 -11.36 12.16 -33.20
C ASN A 636 -11.50 10.84 -33.97
N TYR A 637 -12.18 9.85 -33.39
CA TYR A 637 -12.43 8.56 -34.05
C TYR A 637 -13.86 8.49 -34.57
N PRO A 638 -14.09 7.95 -35.79
CA PRO A 638 -15.44 7.69 -36.25
C PRO A 638 -16.09 6.61 -35.37
N PRO A 639 -17.43 6.60 -35.24
CA PRO A 639 -18.14 5.66 -34.37
C PRO A 639 -17.81 4.18 -34.59
N ALA A 640 -17.46 3.78 -35.82
CA ALA A 640 -17.13 2.41 -36.18
C ALA A 640 -15.69 1.97 -35.83
N ALA A 641 -14.79 2.92 -35.52
CA ALA A 641 -13.40 2.65 -35.16
C ALA A 641 -13.13 2.72 -33.65
N ALA A 642 -14.14 3.05 -32.84
CA ALA A 642 -14.02 3.10 -31.39
C ALA A 642 -14.21 1.71 -30.78
N ASP A 643 -13.26 1.27 -29.95
CA ASP A 643 -13.23 0.00 -29.19
C ASP A 643 -14.26 -0.07 -28.04
N GLY A 644 -15.36 0.68 -28.16
CA GLY A 644 -16.51 0.61 -27.26
C GLY A 644 -16.52 1.61 -26.11
N LYS A 645 -15.44 2.36 -25.81
CA LYS A 645 -15.49 3.42 -24.77
C LYS A 645 -14.78 4.73 -25.10
N ARG A 646 -13.64 4.73 -25.81
CA ARG A 646 -12.87 5.96 -26.10
C ARG A 646 -12.97 6.33 -27.58
N LYS A 647 -13.27 7.60 -27.86
CA LYS A 647 -13.53 8.12 -29.22
C LYS A 647 -12.45 9.08 -29.71
N HIS A 648 -11.28 9.10 -29.08
CA HIS A 648 -10.18 10.01 -29.42
C HIS A 648 -8.84 9.63 -28.78
N THR A 649 -7.75 10.18 -29.32
CA THR A 649 -6.42 10.23 -28.70
C THR A 649 -5.92 11.66 -28.64
N ASP A 650 -5.19 12.01 -27.57
CA ASP A 650 -4.69 13.35 -27.33
C ASP A 650 -3.15 13.37 -27.30
N ILE A 651 -2.55 14.50 -27.66
CA ILE A 651 -1.13 14.81 -27.50
C ILE A 651 -1.03 16.18 -26.81
N VAL A 652 -0.18 16.29 -25.79
CA VAL A 652 0.03 17.53 -25.03
C VAL A 652 1.49 17.96 -25.12
N ALA A 653 1.70 19.23 -25.45
CA ALA A 653 3.01 19.81 -25.71
C ALA A 653 3.09 21.26 -25.22
N HIS A 654 4.31 21.80 -25.14
CA HIS A 654 4.53 23.22 -24.87
C HIS A 654 5.74 23.79 -25.62
N SER A 655 5.86 25.11 -25.68
CA SER A 655 6.79 25.84 -26.55
C SER A 655 8.24 25.96 -26.01
N THR A 656 8.66 25.01 -25.18
CA THR A 656 10.04 24.89 -24.69
C THR A 656 10.40 23.41 -24.66
N PRO A 657 11.66 23.03 -24.97
CA PRO A 657 12.07 21.64 -24.87
C PRO A 657 12.39 21.19 -23.43
N HIS A 658 12.27 22.07 -22.42
CA HIS A 658 12.66 21.79 -21.04
C HIS A 658 11.43 21.59 -20.13
N PHE A 659 11.59 20.82 -19.05
CA PHE A 659 10.55 20.64 -18.02
C PHE A 659 11.13 20.84 -16.61
N PRO A 660 10.38 21.43 -15.65
CA PRO A 660 10.95 21.84 -14.36
C PRO A 660 11.19 20.72 -13.34
N ALA A 661 10.64 19.52 -13.54
CA ALA A 661 10.67 18.46 -12.52
C ALA A 661 10.54 17.05 -13.12
N ARG A 662 11.27 16.09 -12.58
CA ARG A 662 11.19 14.67 -12.99
C ARG A 662 9.94 13.99 -12.47
N THR A 663 9.47 14.38 -11.28
CA THR A 663 8.35 13.72 -10.58
C THR A 663 7.28 14.70 -10.12
N GLY A 664 6.08 14.20 -9.79
CA GLY A 664 5.01 15.02 -9.19
C GLY A 664 5.41 15.64 -7.84
N ALA A 665 6.15 14.90 -7.01
CA ALA A 665 6.66 15.38 -5.72
C ALA A 665 7.63 16.56 -5.89
N GLU A 666 8.59 16.41 -6.79
CA GLU A 666 9.56 17.46 -7.09
C GLU A 666 8.89 18.70 -7.68
N PHE A 667 7.87 18.50 -8.52
CA PHE A 667 7.07 19.60 -9.04
C PHE A 667 6.30 20.33 -7.93
N ALA A 668 5.74 19.59 -6.96
CA ALA A 668 5.10 20.19 -5.78
C ALA A 668 6.08 21.03 -4.95
N LEU A 669 7.31 20.53 -4.73
CA LEU A 669 8.36 21.28 -4.02
C LEU A 669 8.75 22.56 -4.76
N PHE A 670 8.88 22.50 -6.09
CA PHE A 670 9.13 23.69 -6.88
C PHE A 670 8.01 24.74 -6.73
N LEU A 671 6.73 24.31 -6.76
CA LEU A 671 5.60 25.22 -6.54
C LEU A 671 5.55 25.80 -5.12
N LYS A 672 5.90 25.01 -4.09
CA LYS A 672 6.02 25.50 -2.71
C LYS A 672 7.10 26.57 -2.60
N ALA A 673 8.28 26.32 -3.17
CA ALA A 673 9.36 27.30 -3.21
C ALA A 673 8.94 28.61 -3.91
N LEU A 674 8.19 28.52 -5.02
CA LEU A 674 7.60 29.70 -5.68
C LEU A 674 6.65 30.48 -4.76
N GLY A 675 5.85 29.80 -3.94
CA GLY A 675 4.94 30.42 -2.97
C GLY A 675 5.66 31.08 -1.78
N GLU A 676 6.83 30.57 -1.40
CA GLU A 676 7.66 31.09 -0.29
C GLU A 676 8.53 32.30 -0.68
N GLY A 677 8.76 32.49 -1.97
CA GLY A 677 9.44 33.66 -2.53
C GLY A 677 10.88 33.43 -2.95
N ALA A 678 11.54 34.50 -3.42
CA ALA A 678 12.78 34.41 -4.20
C ALA A 678 13.92 33.63 -3.51
N ALA A 679 14.10 33.76 -2.19
CA ALA A 679 15.16 33.05 -1.48
C ALA A 679 14.95 31.53 -1.45
N ALA A 680 13.70 31.07 -1.34
CA ALA A 680 13.36 29.65 -1.39
C ALA A 680 13.54 29.10 -2.81
N VAL A 681 13.17 29.89 -3.83
CA VAL A 681 13.43 29.56 -5.23
C VAL A 681 14.93 29.42 -5.48
N ASP A 682 15.75 30.40 -5.07
CA ASP A 682 17.20 30.35 -5.26
C ASP A 682 17.83 29.11 -4.59
N ALA A 683 17.38 28.77 -3.38
CA ALA A 683 17.82 27.57 -2.67
C ALA A 683 17.42 26.29 -3.42
N PHE A 684 16.19 26.21 -3.92
CA PHE A 684 15.70 25.08 -4.70
C PHE A 684 16.49 24.91 -6.00
N LEU A 685 16.71 26.00 -6.73
CA LEU A 685 17.48 26.00 -7.97
C LEU A 685 18.96 25.62 -7.76
N GLY A 686 19.51 25.90 -6.57
CA GLY A 686 20.87 25.50 -6.20
C GLY A 686 21.08 23.99 -6.07
N THR A 687 20.00 23.21 -5.88
CA THR A 687 20.05 21.75 -5.73
C THR A 687 19.37 20.99 -6.86
N HIS A 688 18.62 21.66 -7.75
CA HIS A 688 17.85 21.04 -8.84
C HIS A 688 18.25 21.62 -10.21
N ALA A 689 19.28 21.03 -10.82
CA ALA A 689 19.91 21.55 -12.04
C ALA A 689 18.94 21.63 -13.24
N HIS A 690 18.09 20.63 -13.46
CA HIS A 690 17.12 20.65 -14.57
C HIS A 690 16.02 21.70 -14.37
N THR A 691 15.62 21.99 -13.12
CA THR A 691 14.70 23.10 -12.84
C THR A 691 15.37 24.43 -13.16
N LEU A 692 16.66 24.59 -12.83
CA LEU A 692 17.43 25.77 -13.21
C LEU A 692 17.51 25.92 -14.73
N GLU A 693 17.78 24.85 -15.46
CA GLU A 693 17.77 24.84 -16.93
C GLU A 693 16.40 25.26 -17.48
N PHE A 694 15.31 24.71 -16.94
CA PHE A 694 13.95 25.12 -17.31
C PHE A 694 13.71 26.61 -17.06
N VAL A 695 14.09 27.13 -15.89
CA VAL A 695 13.90 28.54 -15.53
C VAL A 695 14.72 29.44 -16.47
N GLN A 696 15.97 29.08 -16.75
CA GLN A 696 16.90 29.85 -17.58
C GLN A 696 16.67 29.72 -19.09
N ALA A 697 15.97 28.67 -19.54
CA ALA A 697 15.70 28.43 -20.95
C ALA A 697 15.04 29.66 -21.59
N ALA A 698 15.52 30.04 -22.78
CA ALA A 698 14.90 31.10 -23.57
C ALA A 698 13.49 30.68 -23.99
N LYS A 699 12.50 31.54 -23.73
CA LYS A 699 11.11 31.30 -24.12
C LYS A 699 10.54 32.55 -24.81
N PRO A 700 10.96 32.81 -26.06
CA PRO A 700 10.60 34.02 -26.77
C PRO A 700 9.09 34.08 -27.06
N LEU A 701 8.56 35.28 -27.24
CA LEU A 701 7.14 35.47 -27.55
C LEU A 701 6.87 35.18 -29.03
N PRO A 702 5.94 34.27 -29.37
CA PRO A 702 5.62 34.01 -30.77
C PRO A 702 4.92 35.18 -31.44
N VAL A 703 5.12 35.31 -32.76
CA VAL A 703 4.27 36.19 -33.59
C VAL A 703 2.82 35.68 -33.61
N SER A 704 2.66 34.35 -33.60
CA SER A 704 1.39 33.62 -33.67
C SER A 704 1.53 32.25 -33.00
N PHE A 705 0.46 31.72 -32.44
CA PHE A 705 0.41 30.29 -32.10
C PHE A 705 0.68 29.39 -33.33
N GLY A 706 0.30 29.83 -34.53
CA GLY A 706 0.53 29.13 -35.79
C GLY A 706 1.95 29.24 -36.35
N THR A 707 2.84 29.97 -35.67
CA THR A 707 4.26 30.13 -36.02
C THR A 707 5.17 29.76 -34.84
N GLU A 708 4.68 28.96 -33.89
CA GLU A 708 5.44 28.49 -32.73
C GLU A 708 5.70 26.99 -32.86
N ALA A 709 6.88 26.55 -32.40
CA ALA A 709 7.17 25.12 -32.26
C ALA A 709 6.75 24.63 -30.88
N PHE A 710 6.24 23.39 -30.81
CA PHE A 710 5.85 22.78 -29.53
C PHE A 710 6.47 21.40 -29.38
N PHE A 711 6.77 21.02 -28.15
CA PHE A 711 7.48 19.80 -27.82
C PHE A 711 6.63 18.94 -26.87
N GLY A 712 6.35 17.70 -27.27
CA GLY A 712 5.81 16.67 -26.39
C GLY A 712 6.97 15.95 -25.73
N LEU A 713 7.28 16.34 -24.50
CA LEU A 713 8.54 15.98 -23.83
C LEU A 713 8.60 14.56 -23.29
N ASN A 714 7.45 13.95 -23.00
CA ASN A 714 7.41 12.55 -22.60
C ASN A 714 7.73 11.65 -23.78
N ALA A 715 8.49 10.57 -23.53
CA ALA A 715 8.69 9.53 -24.54
C ALA A 715 7.47 8.61 -24.60
N PHE A 716 7.19 8.09 -25.79
CA PHE A 716 6.13 7.10 -26.03
C PHE A 716 6.70 5.94 -26.84
N LYS A 717 6.30 4.72 -26.51
CA LYS A 717 6.68 3.52 -27.24
C LYS A 717 5.70 3.30 -28.40
N PHE A 718 6.17 3.49 -29.62
CA PHE A 718 5.43 3.17 -30.84
C PHE A 718 5.62 1.71 -31.18
N VAL A 719 4.53 1.02 -31.50
CA VAL A 719 4.53 -0.41 -31.86
C VAL A 719 4.02 -0.55 -33.28
N ALA A 720 4.90 -0.96 -34.19
CA ALA A 720 4.61 -1.15 -35.60
C ALA A 720 3.68 -2.36 -35.85
N GLY A 721 3.17 -2.49 -37.09
CA GLY A 721 2.27 -3.59 -37.46
C GLY A 721 2.92 -4.98 -37.41
N ASP A 722 4.25 -5.04 -37.51
CA ASP A 722 5.08 -6.25 -37.37
C ASP A 722 5.57 -6.49 -35.93
N GLY A 723 5.21 -5.61 -34.99
CA GLY A 723 5.58 -5.71 -33.58
C GLY A 723 6.89 -5.01 -33.19
N VAL A 724 7.59 -4.36 -34.13
CA VAL A 724 8.80 -3.58 -33.79
C VAL A 724 8.43 -2.42 -32.86
N GLU A 725 9.15 -2.32 -31.75
CA GLU A 725 8.97 -1.27 -30.75
C GLU A 725 10.00 -0.16 -30.93
N THR A 726 9.58 1.10 -30.85
CA THR A 726 10.47 2.27 -31.00
C THR A 726 10.02 3.41 -30.12
N TYR A 727 10.89 3.93 -29.26
CA TYR A 727 10.57 5.10 -28.44
C TYR A 727 10.71 6.40 -29.24
N VAL A 728 9.76 7.31 -29.05
CA VAL A 728 9.73 8.59 -29.74
C VAL A 728 9.29 9.74 -28.83
N ARG A 729 9.68 10.97 -29.18
CA ARG A 729 9.14 12.22 -28.61
C ARG A 729 8.51 13.07 -29.70
N TYR A 730 7.38 13.69 -29.41
CA TYR A 730 6.64 14.48 -30.38
C TYR A 730 7.23 15.89 -30.54
N GLU A 731 7.24 16.39 -31.76
CA GLU A 731 7.58 17.78 -32.07
C GLU A 731 6.59 18.33 -33.10
N PHE A 732 6.04 19.50 -32.81
CA PHE A 732 5.10 20.21 -33.67
C PHE A 732 5.82 21.35 -34.36
N VAL A 733 5.90 21.27 -35.69
CA VAL A 733 6.63 22.24 -36.51
C VAL A 733 5.63 23.04 -37.36
N PRO A 734 5.55 24.37 -37.20
CA PRO A 734 4.63 25.19 -37.97
C PRO A 734 5.01 25.20 -39.45
N VAL A 735 4.06 24.97 -40.35
CA VAL A 735 4.29 24.98 -41.81
C VAL A 735 4.74 26.37 -42.28
N ALA A 736 4.28 27.42 -41.61
CA ALA A 736 4.68 28.81 -41.88
C ALA A 736 6.11 29.15 -41.38
N GLY A 737 6.77 28.24 -40.68
CA GLY A 737 8.05 28.47 -40.01
C GLY A 737 7.89 29.09 -38.62
N VAL A 738 8.93 28.92 -37.80
CA VAL A 738 8.98 29.49 -36.45
C VAL A 738 9.28 30.99 -36.55
N ALA A 739 8.48 31.82 -35.89
CA ALA A 739 8.65 33.26 -35.87
C ALA A 739 8.31 33.85 -34.49
N HIS A 740 9.26 34.61 -33.94
CA HIS A 740 9.16 35.25 -32.64
C HIS A 740 9.25 36.78 -32.77
N LEU A 741 8.66 37.48 -31.79
CA LEU A 741 8.74 38.92 -31.66
C LEU A 741 10.07 39.33 -31.01
N SER A 742 10.60 40.50 -31.41
CA SER A 742 11.61 41.18 -30.60
C SER A 742 10.99 41.85 -29.38
N ASP A 743 11.81 42.19 -28.37
CA ASP A 743 11.35 42.89 -27.17
C ASP A 743 10.67 44.24 -27.49
N GLU A 744 11.14 44.94 -28.53
CA GLU A 744 10.48 46.16 -29.04
C GLU A 744 9.10 45.87 -29.63
N GLN A 745 8.99 44.82 -30.46
CA GLN A 745 7.72 44.47 -31.10
C GLN A 745 6.69 43.97 -30.08
N ALA A 746 7.14 43.31 -29.01
CA ALA A 746 6.27 42.84 -27.93
C ALA A 746 5.57 43.98 -27.17
N LYS A 747 6.20 45.16 -27.07
CA LYS A 747 5.62 46.34 -26.39
C LYS A 747 4.40 46.91 -27.10
N ASP A 748 4.32 46.72 -28.41
CA ASP A 748 3.22 47.23 -29.25
C ASP A 748 2.04 46.24 -29.35
N LYS A 749 2.11 45.08 -28.69
CA LYS A 749 1.06 44.06 -28.70
C LYS A 749 0.06 44.26 -27.57
N GLY A 750 -1.22 44.06 -27.88
CA GLY A 750 -2.29 44.01 -26.90
C GLY A 750 -2.21 42.77 -25.99
N ALA A 751 -2.96 42.79 -24.88
CA ALA A 751 -2.95 41.71 -23.89
C ALA A 751 -3.44 40.36 -24.43
N ASP A 752 -4.22 40.34 -25.50
CA ASP A 752 -4.83 39.13 -26.09
C ASP A 752 -4.35 38.85 -27.53
N TYR A 753 -3.20 39.42 -27.93
CA TYR A 753 -2.77 39.43 -29.32
C TYR A 753 -2.63 38.04 -29.94
N LEU A 754 -2.29 36.98 -29.19
CA LEU A 754 -2.15 35.63 -29.77
C LEU A 754 -3.52 35.03 -30.12
N GLY A 755 -4.53 35.30 -29.29
CA GLY A 755 -5.91 34.88 -29.55
C GLY A 755 -6.56 35.66 -30.70
N GLU A 756 -6.25 36.95 -30.82
CA GLU A 756 -6.70 37.80 -31.93
C GLU A 756 -6.01 37.41 -33.24
N GLU A 757 -4.68 37.26 -33.20
CA GLU A 757 -3.88 36.96 -34.39
C GLU A 757 -4.25 35.61 -34.99
N ILE A 758 -4.45 34.56 -34.16
CA ILE A 758 -4.80 33.23 -34.69
C ILE A 758 -6.19 33.21 -35.34
N ARG A 759 -7.15 33.99 -34.82
CA ARG A 759 -8.48 34.18 -35.44
C ARG A 759 -8.36 34.87 -36.79
N GLU A 760 -7.60 35.97 -36.85
CA GLU A 760 -7.35 36.70 -38.11
C GLU A 760 -6.61 35.82 -39.12
N ARG A 761 -5.66 35.01 -38.66
CA ARG A 761 -4.92 34.07 -39.49
C ARG A 761 -5.82 33.01 -40.10
N ILE A 762 -6.68 32.36 -39.32
CA ILE A 762 -7.67 31.41 -39.85
C ILE A 762 -8.58 32.06 -40.89
N GLY A 763 -9.01 33.31 -40.66
CA GLY A 763 -9.81 34.06 -41.64
C GLY A 763 -9.12 34.28 -42.99
N ARG A 764 -7.78 34.19 -43.05
CA ARG A 764 -6.98 34.29 -44.28
C ARG A 764 -6.68 32.93 -44.93
N GLY A 765 -6.83 31.84 -44.18
CA GLY A 765 -6.57 30.48 -44.65
C GLY A 765 -6.18 29.53 -43.51
N PRO A 766 -6.14 28.21 -43.78
CA PRO A 766 -5.84 27.21 -42.76
C PRO A 766 -4.41 27.32 -42.24
N VAL A 767 -4.23 27.04 -40.95
CA VAL A 767 -2.94 27.00 -40.27
C VAL A 767 -2.42 25.57 -40.26
N GLY A 768 -1.28 25.34 -40.92
CA GLY A 768 -0.64 24.03 -41.00
C GLY A 768 0.39 23.80 -39.90
N ILE A 769 0.34 22.64 -39.26
CA ILE A 769 1.32 22.19 -38.24
C ILE A 769 1.72 20.76 -38.58
N LYS A 770 3.01 20.53 -38.82
CA LYS A 770 3.56 19.18 -39.02
C LYS A 770 3.73 18.51 -37.66
N LEU A 771 3.27 17.27 -37.55
CA LEU A 771 3.58 16.41 -36.41
C LEU A 771 4.78 15.55 -36.77
N MET A 772 5.90 15.84 -36.13
CA MET A 772 7.15 15.12 -36.23
C MET A 772 7.34 14.25 -34.99
N VAL A 773 8.17 13.22 -35.14
CA VAL A 773 8.71 12.47 -34.02
C VAL A 773 10.23 12.41 -34.10
N GLN A 774 10.90 12.69 -32.98
CA GLN A 774 12.30 12.38 -32.76
C GLN A 774 12.38 10.92 -32.32
N VAL A 775 13.23 10.12 -32.96
CA VAL A 775 13.37 8.68 -32.71
C VAL A 775 14.53 8.42 -31.76
N ALA A 776 14.27 7.68 -30.68
CA ALA A 776 15.30 7.29 -29.72
C ALA A 776 16.29 6.29 -30.33
N GLU A 777 17.55 6.39 -29.92
CA GLU A 777 18.57 5.35 -30.14
C GLU A 777 18.86 4.60 -28.83
N GLU A 778 19.63 3.52 -28.94
CA GLU A 778 20.07 2.75 -27.78
C GLU A 778 20.85 3.65 -26.79
N GLY A 779 20.45 3.62 -25.51
CA GLY A 779 21.04 4.43 -24.45
C GLY A 779 20.37 5.79 -24.21
N ASP A 780 19.41 6.21 -25.03
CA ASP A 780 18.60 7.40 -24.73
C ASP A 780 17.67 7.15 -23.54
N VAL A 781 17.54 8.15 -22.66
CA VAL A 781 16.69 8.08 -21.46
C VAL A 781 15.23 8.31 -21.84
N VAL A 782 14.37 7.32 -21.63
CA VAL A 782 12.96 7.33 -22.06
C VAL A 782 11.97 7.56 -20.92
N ASP A 783 12.42 7.49 -19.67
CA ASP A 783 11.64 7.53 -18.44
C ASP A 783 11.89 8.79 -17.59
N ASP A 784 12.52 9.81 -18.17
CA ASP A 784 12.76 11.10 -17.54
C ASP A 784 12.47 12.25 -18.53
N ILE A 785 11.36 12.97 -18.30
CA ILE A 785 10.94 14.14 -19.09
C ILE A 785 11.98 15.28 -19.10
N THR A 786 12.85 15.35 -18.09
CA THR A 786 13.82 16.44 -17.91
C THR A 786 15.10 16.24 -18.72
N VAL A 787 15.37 14.99 -19.16
CA VAL A 787 16.58 14.67 -19.93
C VAL A 787 16.33 14.92 -21.41
N HIS A 788 17.24 15.64 -22.07
CA HIS A 788 17.18 15.94 -23.50
C HIS A 788 17.88 14.86 -24.34
N TRP A 789 17.23 14.43 -25.42
CA TRP A 789 17.88 13.61 -26.44
C TRP A 789 18.73 14.48 -27.38
N PRO A 790 19.83 13.96 -27.93
CA PRO A 790 20.65 14.68 -28.90
C PRO A 790 19.84 15.26 -30.07
N ALA A 791 20.13 16.49 -30.49
CA ALA A 791 19.36 17.18 -31.53
C ALA A 791 19.49 16.49 -32.91
N GLU A 792 20.53 15.69 -33.09
CA GLU A 792 20.89 14.96 -34.31
C GLU A 792 20.07 13.67 -34.50
N ARG A 793 19.28 13.25 -33.49
CA ARG A 793 18.42 12.07 -33.59
C ARG A 793 17.50 12.17 -34.80
N ALA A 794 17.28 11.03 -35.44
CA ALA A 794 16.43 10.96 -36.63
C ALA A 794 15.04 11.51 -36.34
N LYS A 795 14.55 12.41 -37.22
CA LYS A 795 13.20 12.97 -37.16
C LYS A 795 12.37 12.43 -38.30
N VAL A 796 11.17 11.95 -37.99
CA VAL A 796 10.22 11.39 -38.97
C VAL A 796 8.95 12.21 -38.96
N GLU A 797 8.46 12.60 -40.14
CA GLU A 797 7.18 13.28 -40.28
C GLU A 797 6.04 12.24 -40.25
N LEU A 798 5.10 12.38 -39.32
CA LEU A 798 3.93 11.50 -39.24
C LEU A 798 2.78 12.01 -40.10
N GLY A 799 2.64 13.32 -40.24
CA GLY A 799 1.52 13.96 -40.94
C GLY A 799 1.44 15.45 -40.67
N THR A 800 0.42 16.08 -41.25
CA THR A 800 0.13 17.50 -41.08
C THR A 800 -1.29 17.71 -40.56
N VAL A 801 -1.40 18.53 -39.52
CA VAL A 801 -2.65 19.10 -39.03
C VAL A 801 -2.93 20.41 -39.76
N TRP A 802 -4.16 20.58 -40.24
CA TRP A 802 -4.66 21.83 -40.83
C TRP A 802 -5.82 22.36 -40.00
N LEU A 803 -5.61 23.47 -39.29
CA LEU A 803 -6.63 24.14 -38.47
C LEU A 803 -7.30 25.23 -39.29
N ASP A 804 -8.63 25.18 -39.41
CA ASP A 804 -9.38 26.00 -40.37
C ASP A 804 -10.60 26.72 -39.75
N ALA A 805 -10.91 26.46 -38.48
CA ALA A 805 -11.99 27.14 -37.77
C ALA A 805 -11.65 27.36 -36.30
N VAL A 806 -12.21 28.43 -35.72
CA VAL A 806 -12.20 28.70 -34.29
C VAL A 806 -13.50 28.18 -33.69
N ASP A 807 -13.41 27.53 -32.53
CA ASP A 807 -14.58 27.07 -31.81
C ASP A 807 -15.28 28.24 -31.11
N GLU A 808 -16.42 28.67 -31.66
CA GLU A 808 -17.25 29.76 -31.15
C GLU A 808 -17.85 29.45 -29.76
N GLU A 809 -17.99 28.17 -29.40
CA GLU A 809 -18.40 27.71 -28.05
C GLU A 809 -17.20 27.48 -27.13
N GLY A 810 -16.03 28.03 -27.48
CA GLY A 810 -14.73 27.65 -26.94
C GLY A 810 -14.61 27.63 -25.42
N LEU A 811 -15.33 28.45 -24.65
CA LEU A 811 -15.29 28.36 -23.17
C LEU A 811 -16.01 27.11 -22.64
N GLU A 812 -17.17 26.79 -23.20
CA GLU A 812 -17.95 25.59 -22.83
C GLU A 812 -17.20 24.31 -23.22
N THR A 813 -16.62 24.27 -24.42
CA THR A 813 -15.76 23.18 -24.86
C THR A 813 -14.54 23.03 -23.94
N GLN A 814 -13.90 24.15 -23.56
CA GLN A 814 -12.73 24.13 -22.68
C GLN A 814 -13.03 23.61 -21.27
N LYS A 815 -14.20 23.93 -20.71
CA LYS A 815 -14.65 23.42 -19.41
C LYS A 815 -14.86 21.91 -19.43
N LYS A 816 -15.50 21.40 -20.48
CA LYS A 816 -15.89 19.97 -20.59
C LYS A 816 -14.74 19.07 -21.06
N THR A 817 -13.76 19.62 -21.78
CA THR A 817 -12.67 18.85 -22.40
C THR A 817 -11.49 18.64 -21.43
N ILE A 818 -11.05 17.39 -21.32
CA ILE A 818 -9.76 16.99 -20.73
C ILE A 818 -8.89 16.46 -21.86
N PHE A 819 -7.63 16.89 -21.99
CA PHE A 819 -6.68 16.33 -22.96
C PHE A 819 -5.77 15.34 -22.23
N ASP A 820 -6.04 14.04 -22.35
CA ASP A 820 -5.34 13.00 -21.58
C ASP A 820 -3.92 12.80 -22.11
N PRO A 821 -2.86 13.00 -21.32
CA PRO A 821 -1.48 12.81 -21.78
C PRO A 821 -1.14 11.34 -22.07
N ILE A 822 -1.97 10.39 -21.63
CA ILE A 822 -1.81 8.97 -21.94
C ILE A 822 -2.55 8.65 -23.25
N PRO A 823 -1.89 8.10 -24.28
CA PRO A 823 -2.45 7.92 -25.63
C PRO A 823 -3.70 7.03 -25.69
N ARG A 824 -3.72 5.96 -24.87
CA ARG A 824 -4.78 4.94 -24.79
C ARG A 824 -5.28 4.47 -26.15
N VAL A 825 -4.35 4.12 -27.02
CA VAL A 825 -4.64 3.63 -28.37
C VAL A 825 -3.68 2.49 -28.69
N GLU A 826 -4.20 1.45 -29.34
CA GLU A 826 -3.37 0.36 -29.82
C GLU A 826 -2.24 0.89 -30.73
N GLY A 827 -1.01 0.43 -30.50
CA GLY A 827 0.16 0.87 -31.28
C GLY A 827 0.95 2.02 -30.66
N ILE A 828 0.49 2.64 -29.58
CA ILE A 828 1.26 3.64 -28.82
C ILE A 828 1.06 3.41 -27.31
N GLU A 829 2.16 3.14 -26.61
CA GLU A 829 2.20 2.94 -25.16
C GLU A 829 2.97 4.08 -24.47
N PRO A 830 2.62 4.45 -23.22
CA PRO A 830 3.42 5.39 -22.43
C PRO A 830 4.80 4.78 -22.08
N SER A 831 5.83 5.62 -21.93
CA SER A 831 7.07 5.17 -21.29
C SER A 831 6.90 5.04 -19.77
N ALA A 832 7.95 4.57 -19.08
CA ALA A 832 7.98 4.45 -17.62
C ALA A 832 8.18 5.80 -16.88
N ASP A 833 7.98 6.92 -17.57
CA ASP A 833 8.15 8.26 -17.01
C ASP A 833 7.09 8.57 -15.93
N PRO A 834 7.49 8.79 -14.67
CA PRO A 834 6.56 8.93 -13.56
C PRO A 834 5.66 10.17 -13.65
N ILE A 835 6.01 11.16 -14.48
CA ILE A 835 5.18 12.36 -14.65
C ILE A 835 3.93 12.11 -15.48
N LEU A 836 3.89 11.06 -16.32
CA LEU A 836 2.76 10.78 -17.23
C LEU A 836 1.49 10.45 -16.44
N ASP A 837 1.58 9.48 -15.54
CA ASP A 837 0.45 9.05 -14.70
C ASP A 837 0.01 10.18 -13.77
N PHE A 838 0.97 10.91 -13.19
CA PHE A 838 0.71 12.07 -12.34
C PHE A 838 -0.09 13.15 -13.07
N ARG A 839 0.33 13.51 -14.28
CA ARG A 839 -0.38 14.50 -15.11
C ARG A 839 -1.77 14.00 -15.51
N ALA A 840 -1.92 12.72 -15.83
CA ALA A 840 -3.23 12.14 -16.14
C ALA A 840 -4.20 12.25 -14.95
N ALA A 841 -3.74 11.92 -13.73
CA ALA A 841 -4.51 12.08 -12.50
C ALA A 841 -4.91 13.54 -12.26
N LEU A 842 -3.95 14.47 -12.31
CA LEU A 842 -4.19 15.91 -12.11
C LEU A 842 -5.21 16.48 -13.11
N TYR A 843 -5.14 16.02 -14.37
CA TYR A 843 -6.06 16.46 -15.43
C TYR A 843 -7.48 15.94 -15.23
N LEU A 844 -7.62 14.72 -14.71
CA LEU A 844 -8.91 14.12 -14.36
C LEU A 844 -9.57 14.84 -13.19
N ILE A 845 -8.83 15.07 -12.10
CA ILE A 845 -9.32 15.78 -10.89
C ILE A 845 -9.76 17.19 -11.29
N SER A 846 -8.86 17.98 -11.89
CA SER A 846 -9.19 19.34 -12.30
C SER A 846 -10.35 19.38 -13.31
N GLY A 847 -10.43 18.42 -14.23
CA GLY A 847 -11.53 18.34 -15.17
C GLY A 847 -12.88 18.04 -14.52
N ARG A 848 -12.91 17.25 -13.44
CA ARG A 848 -14.14 16.99 -12.66
C ARG A 848 -14.64 18.28 -12.00
N GLU A 849 -13.76 19.00 -11.33
CA GLU A 849 -14.09 20.26 -10.63
C GLU A 849 -14.55 21.35 -11.60
N ARG A 850 -13.86 21.52 -12.73
CA ARG A 850 -14.27 22.49 -13.76
C ARG A 850 -15.63 22.20 -14.38
N ARG A 851 -16.09 20.95 -14.38
CA ARG A 851 -17.44 20.58 -14.85
C ARG A 851 -18.50 20.79 -13.77
N ALA A 852 -18.12 20.78 -12.50
CA ALA A 852 -19.02 21.00 -11.37
C ALA A 852 -19.22 22.49 -11.06
N ALA A 853 -18.23 23.34 -11.37
CA ALA A 853 -18.25 24.80 -11.21
C ALA A 853 -18.83 25.55 -12.43
#